data_AF-A0AAD9HQY5-F1
#
_entry.id   AF-A0AAD9HQY5-F1
#
_cell.length_a   1.000
_cell.length_b   1.000
_cell.length_c   1.000
_cell.angle_alpha   90.00
_cell.angle_beta   90.00
_cell.angle_gamma   90.00
#
_symmetry.space_group_name_H-M   'P 1'
#
loop_
_entity.id
_entity.type
_entity.pdbx_description
1 polymer ?
#
loop_
_entity_poly.entity_id
_entity_poly.type
_entity_poly.pdbx_seq_one_letter_code
_entity_poly.pdbx_strand_id
1 'polypeptide(L)'
;MATFLFTTILSFLYVLPISAEPPNAAPDPSEITYPPLSQANTLGTRLFGYTGCQEPERRYINEAYDDMNKLVNRDGVMKDIDWRLSAATDFFGSYSGIHKLTEDVRAQIQQILAASSQVYYSTPGVRPSLWIRVRCSSEKGDPDNVCNDRGELDECGDSQPPTNGNPQLEAYSDPNSDNNDYSQITFCNTFFNTYSLAEAIQYGSGQPEPNERTNLQLYDNRARIFLHEVTHLDYFVNAPQRSPVTDDLVIEWKGDRGVKTTDFAYGALNTRILTKYKSRGFQGYYTQRNADNYAFYALSLYVQNIITDYPVYPITSKKPLKAPRDRNGRPLVYTFDDNNNLGLGLTADHPGCGDRNSAANATFNVIIDDFSDDDLYSTTQKVVRQAALANYWTFDTSGLNLRILPLGDSITNGFQSSSGNGYRLQLLDNLKGNTVDFVGSVQAGTMPDPDNEGHNGATIDQISSFATASLPQRPNVVLLHAGTNDINGNVDTANAPGRLSSLIDKVIAACPDAVILVAQILPIADAAANARVTAYNAALPDIIASKVDAGHHVMMVDMHSRLLSGSFADGLHPNDVGYSTMGDTWYSAIAYAASELGWIKDPVPGSGGGHVACATDPVWYPQGEIANGAGLGDNRYSSILCSDYPEDSTQCTCVNSPVTNLAYVETKVGDTCAGMSYDMIHAVHFADLNGDGRAEYLWVGADGSVTAFLNLGPTGSDPTKAATVGWLPSGVIATGAGGLRHQIQFADLNGDGRAEYLVVHANGSVSAWLNLGGPDNGPNAAKVSWLPQGLIATGTGSPGASVMFADLNGDGRADYLTVSPTGAVSAWLNLGSNIDNGPNAAKVSWLPQGVIATGVGSDRNATVIHDINGDGRADYLTINRNGIGAMNMWYNAGGPDNGANAAKVVWVPHGEIASGGAMQGNRVWLADINGDGRAEYLAIDPATSAVTAYLNGCQ
;
A
#
# COMPACT_ATOMS: atom_id res chain seq x y z
N MET A 1 -18.71 18.92 -63.16
CA MET A 1 -19.10 18.18 -64.38
C MET A 1 -19.54 16.78 -63.96
N ALA A 2 -20.75 16.38 -64.39
CA ALA A 2 -21.37 15.03 -64.38
C ALA A 2 -21.52 14.34 -63.00
N THR A 3 -22.69 14.21 -62.35
CA THR A 3 -24.05 13.75 -62.74
C THR A 3 -24.14 12.24 -62.98
N PHE A 4 -24.91 11.51 -62.15
CA PHE A 4 -26.00 10.56 -62.46
C PHE A 4 -26.49 9.93 -61.12
N LEU A 5 -27.60 10.40 -60.52
CA LEU A 5 -29.01 9.95 -60.67
C LEU A 5 -29.26 8.51 -60.18
N PHE A 6 -30.30 8.09 -59.46
CA PHE A 6 -31.57 8.60 -58.87
C PHE A 6 -32.07 7.41 -58.00
N THR A 7 -32.77 7.53 -56.87
CA THR A 7 -34.18 7.94 -56.77
C THR A 7 -34.55 8.37 -55.35
N THR A 8 -35.27 9.47 -55.28
CA THR A 8 -36.00 10.07 -54.17
C THR A 8 -37.34 9.36 -53.91
N ILE A 9 -37.88 9.45 -52.67
CA ILE A 9 -39.17 10.11 -52.36
C ILE A 9 -39.45 10.14 -50.83
N LEU A 10 -39.59 11.37 -50.36
CA LEU A 10 -40.40 11.98 -49.28
C LEU A 10 -40.50 11.39 -47.86
N SER A 11 -39.99 12.24 -46.96
CA SER A 11 -40.46 12.65 -45.63
C SER A 11 -41.95 12.47 -45.31
N PHE A 12 -42.28 12.06 -44.09
CA PHE A 12 -43.04 12.85 -43.11
C PHE A 12 -43.05 12.18 -41.72
N LEU A 13 -43.10 13.03 -40.69
CA LEU A 13 -43.30 12.71 -39.27
C LEU A 13 -44.45 11.71 -39.04
N TYR A 14 -44.28 10.80 -38.08
CA TYR A 14 -45.39 10.21 -37.32
C TYR A 14 -44.99 10.04 -35.85
N VAL A 15 -45.72 10.75 -34.99
CA VAL A 15 -46.09 10.31 -33.63
C VAL A 15 -46.90 9.02 -33.76
N LEU A 16 -46.76 8.06 -32.83
CA LEU A 16 -47.73 7.03 -32.35
C LEU A 16 -46.94 5.82 -31.75
N PRO A 17 -47.56 4.83 -31.05
CA PRO A 17 -47.90 4.82 -29.63
C PRO A 17 -47.21 3.65 -28.86
N ILE A 18 -47.36 3.64 -27.54
CA ILE A 18 -47.05 2.50 -26.66
C ILE A 18 -48.00 1.34 -27.00
N SER A 19 -47.45 0.22 -27.49
CA SER A 19 -48.05 -1.13 -27.44
C SER A 19 -47.08 -2.13 -28.07
N ALA A 20 -46.26 -2.80 -27.26
CA ALA A 20 -45.67 -4.08 -27.63
C ALA A 20 -46.27 -5.14 -26.69
N GLU A 21 -47.09 -6.03 -27.25
CA GLU A 21 -47.55 -7.23 -26.56
C GLU A 21 -46.35 -8.08 -26.11
N PRO A 22 -46.43 -8.78 -24.96
CA PRO A 22 -45.39 -9.69 -24.53
C PRO A 22 -45.24 -10.84 -25.55
N PRO A 23 -44.01 -11.31 -25.83
CA PRO A 23 -43.81 -12.43 -26.72
C PRO A 23 -44.50 -13.67 -26.16
N ASN A 24 -45.49 -14.15 -26.89
CA ASN A 24 -46.19 -15.40 -26.64
C ASN A 24 -45.24 -16.61 -26.85
N ALA A 25 -45.44 -17.60 -25.97
CA ALA A 25 -44.90 -18.97 -25.95
C ALA A 25 -43.53 -19.17 -25.27
N ALA A 26 -43.60 -19.64 -24.02
CA ALA A 26 -42.53 -20.36 -23.36
C ALA A 26 -42.15 -21.63 -24.17
N PRO A 27 -40.87 -22.04 -24.20
CA PRO A 27 -40.46 -23.27 -24.87
C PRO A 27 -41.07 -24.51 -24.20
N ASP A 28 -41.32 -25.53 -25.01
CA ASP A 28 -41.88 -26.83 -24.60
C ASP A 28 -40.96 -27.52 -23.57
N PRO A 29 -41.46 -27.91 -22.38
CA PRO A 29 -40.67 -28.57 -21.34
C PRO A 29 -40.09 -29.94 -21.72
N SER A 30 -40.36 -30.46 -22.92
CA SER A 30 -39.79 -31.71 -23.44
C SER A 30 -38.39 -31.59 -24.08
N GLU A 31 -37.83 -30.37 -24.25
CA GLU A 31 -36.53 -30.18 -24.91
C GLU A 31 -35.34 -29.91 -23.96
N ILE A 32 -35.55 -29.92 -22.64
CA ILE A 32 -34.45 -29.80 -21.67
C ILE A 32 -33.82 -31.18 -21.43
N THR A 33 -32.60 -31.38 -21.94
CA THR A 33 -31.81 -32.59 -21.68
C THR A 33 -31.04 -32.46 -20.37
N TYR A 34 -31.43 -33.25 -19.37
CA TYR A 34 -30.79 -33.32 -18.06
C TYR A 34 -29.56 -34.24 -18.08
N PRO A 35 -28.51 -33.95 -17.28
CA PRO A 35 -27.34 -34.84 -17.15
C PRO A 35 -27.72 -36.21 -16.56
N PRO A 36 -26.92 -37.28 -16.83
CA PRO A 36 -27.21 -38.62 -16.33
C PRO A 36 -27.13 -38.69 -14.80
N LEU A 37 -28.13 -39.34 -14.20
CA LEU A 37 -28.33 -39.49 -12.76
C LEU A 37 -27.20 -40.30 -12.09
N SER A 38 -26.66 -39.81 -10.97
CA SER A 38 -25.89 -40.63 -10.02
C SER A 38 -26.81 -41.15 -8.91
N GLN A 39 -26.42 -42.25 -8.27
CA GLN A 39 -27.21 -42.98 -7.26
C GLN A 39 -27.58 -42.14 -6.00
N ALA A 40 -27.03 -40.93 -5.86
CA ALA A 40 -27.28 -40.01 -4.74
C ALA A 40 -28.53 -39.11 -4.93
N ASN A 41 -29.11 -39.01 -6.12
CA ASN A 41 -30.18 -38.04 -6.45
C ASN A 41 -31.61 -38.63 -6.36
N THR A 42 -31.89 -39.48 -5.37
CA THR A 42 -33.21 -40.12 -5.21
C THR A 42 -34.13 -39.44 -4.20
N LEU A 43 -33.78 -38.28 -3.61
CA LEU A 43 -34.40 -37.77 -2.38
C LEU A 43 -34.84 -36.28 -2.33
N GLY A 44 -35.01 -35.53 -3.43
CA GLY A 44 -35.37 -34.10 -3.29
C GLY A 44 -36.74 -33.78 -2.68
N THR A 45 -36.91 -32.52 -2.30
CA THR A 45 -38.15 -31.96 -1.72
C THR A 45 -39.09 -31.49 -2.84
N ARG A 46 -40.41 -31.44 -2.60
CA ARG A 46 -41.39 -30.87 -3.54
C ARG A 46 -42.38 -29.94 -2.87
N LEU A 47 -42.87 -28.95 -3.63
CA LEU A 47 -43.96 -28.08 -3.21
C LEU A 47 -45.32 -28.74 -3.50
N PHE A 48 -46.26 -28.65 -2.57
CA PHE A 48 -47.62 -29.15 -2.75
C PHE A 48 -48.65 -28.38 -1.91
N GLY A 49 -49.94 -28.69 -2.08
CA GLY A 49 -51.03 -28.10 -1.28
C GLY A 49 -51.53 -26.76 -1.82
N TYR A 50 -50.66 -25.77 -2.00
CA TYR A 50 -50.99 -24.41 -2.49
C TYR A 50 -52.31 -23.87 -1.91
N THR A 51 -52.50 -24.05 -0.60
CA THR A 51 -53.78 -23.77 0.06
C THR A 51 -53.97 -22.27 0.16
N GLY A 52 -55.10 -21.77 -0.34
CA GLY A 52 -55.37 -20.34 -0.35
C GLY A 52 -54.62 -19.56 -1.44
N CYS A 53 -53.84 -20.21 -2.30
CA CYS A 53 -53.09 -19.58 -3.40
C CYS A 53 -53.87 -19.61 -4.72
N GLN A 54 -53.93 -18.47 -5.41
CA GLN A 54 -54.48 -18.27 -6.74
C GLN A 54 -53.37 -18.05 -7.79
N GLU A 55 -53.74 -17.91 -9.06
CA GLU A 55 -52.81 -17.36 -10.05
C GLU A 55 -52.86 -15.82 -9.97
N PRO A 56 -51.73 -15.09 -10.04
CA PRO A 56 -50.37 -15.56 -10.40
C PRO A 56 -49.49 -16.01 -9.21
N GLU A 57 -50.02 -16.06 -7.98
CA GLU A 57 -49.25 -16.37 -6.76
C GLU A 57 -48.52 -17.72 -6.86
N ARG A 58 -49.21 -18.75 -7.36
CA ARG A 58 -48.61 -20.08 -7.59
C ARG A 58 -47.43 -20.02 -8.53
N ARG A 59 -47.52 -19.26 -9.63
CA ARG A 59 -46.41 -19.05 -10.56
C ARG A 59 -45.22 -18.39 -9.88
N TYR A 60 -45.46 -17.33 -9.09
CA TYR A 60 -44.39 -16.62 -8.38
C TYR A 60 -43.68 -17.46 -7.32
N ILE A 61 -44.42 -18.36 -6.65
CA ILE A 61 -43.83 -19.31 -5.69
C ILE A 61 -42.97 -20.35 -6.40
N ASN A 62 -43.44 -20.91 -7.51
CA ASN A 62 -42.63 -21.86 -8.30
C ASN A 62 -41.39 -21.19 -8.91
N GLU A 63 -41.51 -19.96 -9.42
CA GLU A 63 -40.36 -19.19 -9.92
C GLU A 63 -39.34 -18.93 -8.81
N ALA A 64 -39.79 -18.51 -7.63
CA ALA A 64 -38.91 -18.27 -6.49
C ALA A 64 -38.21 -19.55 -6.01
N TYR A 65 -38.89 -20.69 -6.06
CA TYR A 65 -38.33 -22.00 -5.76
C TYR A 65 -37.21 -22.41 -6.75
N ASP A 66 -37.45 -22.21 -8.04
CA ASP A 66 -36.45 -22.47 -9.09
C ASP A 66 -35.26 -21.50 -8.99
N ASP A 67 -35.53 -20.22 -8.72
CA ASP A 67 -34.52 -19.19 -8.53
C ASP A 67 -33.69 -19.40 -7.27
N MET A 68 -34.30 -19.86 -6.17
CA MET A 68 -33.60 -20.18 -4.91
C MET A 68 -32.55 -21.25 -5.16
N ASN A 69 -32.87 -22.27 -5.96
CA ASN A 69 -31.92 -23.30 -6.33
C ASN A 69 -30.70 -22.72 -7.08
N LYS A 70 -30.85 -21.64 -7.85
CA LYS A 70 -29.71 -20.94 -8.49
C LYS A 70 -28.79 -20.28 -7.46
N LEU A 71 -29.30 -19.91 -6.28
CA LEU A 71 -28.50 -19.33 -5.20
C LEU A 71 -27.73 -20.43 -4.44
N VAL A 72 -28.39 -21.52 -4.08
CA VAL A 72 -27.79 -22.54 -3.20
C VAL A 72 -27.01 -23.64 -3.91
N ASN A 73 -27.40 -24.05 -5.13
CA ASN A 73 -26.78 -25.17 -5.84
C ASN A 73 -25.55 -24.74 -6.65
N ARG A 74 -24.54 -24.20 -5.96
CA ARG A 74 -23.28 -23.71 -6.53
C ARG A 74 -22.09 -24.06 -5.62
N ASP A 75 -20.94 -24.36 -6.21
CA ASP A 75 -19.67 -24.51 -5.50
C ASP A 75 -19.35 -23.21 -4.74
N GLY A 76 -18.88 -23.35 -3.50
CA GLY A 76 -18.74 -22.24 -2.57
C GLY A 76 -19.99 -21.93 -1.74
N VAL A 77 -21.16 -22.51 -2.06
CA VAL A 77 -22.39 -22.43 -1.23
C VAL A 77 -22.79 -23.81 -0.71
N MET A 78 -23.17 -24.73 -1.60
CA MET A 78 -23.60 -26.10 -1.21
C MET A 78 -22.45 -26.96 -0.66
N LYS A 79 -21.21 -26.65 -1.03
CA LYS A 79 -19.99 -27.34 -0.61
C LYS A 79 -18.79 -26.41 -0.77
N ASP A 80 -17.71 -26.76 -0.11
CA ASP A 80 -16.40 -26.11 -0.26
C ASP A 80 -16.44 -24.58 -0.06
N ILE A 81 -17.21 -24.10 0.93
CA ILE A 81 -17.21 -22.68 1.31
C ILE A 81 -15.77 -22.20 1.53
N ASP A 82 -15.35 -21.21 0.73
CA ASP A 82 -14.09 -20.51 0.98
C ASP A 82 -14.29 -19.45 2.06
N TRP A 83 -13.93 -19.83 3.28
CA TRP A 83 -14.02 -18.98 4.46
C TRP A 83 -13.13 -17.73 4.41
N ARG A 84 -12.20 -17.64 3.45
CA ARG A 84 -11.36 -16.46 3.24
C ARG A 84 -12.07 -15.34 2.48
N LEU A 85 -13.20 -15.62 1.84
CA LEU A 85 -13.95 -14.63 1.07
C LEU A 85 -14.63 -13.60 1.97
N SER A 86 -14.73 -12.35 1.48
CA SER A 86 -15.47 -11.27 2.13
C SER A 86 -16.92 -11.67 2.43
N ALA A 87 -17.57 -12.43 1.54
CA ALA A 87 -18.91 -12.98 1.75
C ALA A 87 -19.02 -13.82 3.04
N ALA A 88 -18.10 -14.75 3.27
CA ALA A 88 -18.14 -15.60 4.46
C ALA A 88 -17.88 -14.77 5.74
N THR A 89 -16.99 -13.78 5.64
CA THR A 89 -16.68 -12.88 6.75
C THR A 89 -17.85 -11.95 7.09
N ASP A 90 -18.58 -11.44 6.10
CA ASP A 90 -19.70 -10.51 6.27
C ASP A 90 -20.93 -11.18 6.90
N PHE A 91 -21.19 -12.44 6.54
CA PHE A 91 -22.42 -13.12 6.93
C PHE A 91 -22.25 -14.19 8.01
N PHE A 92 -21.05 -14.71 8.25
CA PHE A 92 -20.87 -15.74 9.28
C PHE A 92 -19.82 -15.37 10.32
N GLY A 93 -18.71 -14.79 9.89
CA GLY A 93 -17.65 -14.36 10.77
C GLY A 93 -16.26 -14.73 10.23
N SER A 94 -15.23 -14.29 10.95
CA SER A 94 -13.86 -14.35 10.44
C SER A 94 -13.31 -15.78 10.38
N TYR A 95 -12.48 -16.07 9.38
CA TYR A 95 -11.74 -17.34 9.26
C TYR A 95 -10.44 -17.38 10.06
N SER A 96 -9.88 -16.23 10.43
CA SER A 96 -8.58 -16.12 11.08
C SER A 96 -8.61 -15.23 12.33
N GLY A 97 -7.55 -15.28 13.13
CA GLY A 97 -7.42 -14.51 14.37
C GLY A 97 -8.21 -15.07 15.56
N ILE A 98 -8.19 -14.31 16.66
CA ILE A 98 -8.73 -14.72 17.97
C ILE A 98 -10.27 -14.85 18.03
N HIS A 99 -10.95 -14.41 16.98
CA HIS A 99 -12.40 -14.56 16.81
C HIS A 99 -12.75 -15.44 15.61
N LYS A 100 -11.83 -16.32 15.18
CA LYS A 100 -12.09 -17.24 14.08
C LYS A 100 -13.27 -18.16 14.38
N LEU A 101 -14.06 -18.46 13.35
CA LEU A 101 -15.06 -19.51 13.41
C LEU A 101 -14.36 -20.85 13.68
N THR A 102 -14.85 -21.58 14.68
CA THR A 102 -14.36 -22.94 14.94
C THR A 102 -14.66 -23.84 13.75
N GLU A 103 -13.90 -24.92 13.59
CA GLU A 103 -14.18 -25.90 12.54
C GLU A 103 -15.60 -26.49 12.68
N ASP A 104 -16.07 -26.67 13.92
CA ASP A 104 -17.43 -27.17 14.19
C ASP A 104 -18.52 -26.20 13.72
N VAL A 105 -18.36 -24.90 13.98
CA VAL A 105 -19.30 -23.86 13.51
C VAL A 105 -19.30 -23.80 11.98
N ARG A 106 -18.12 -23.87 11.35
CA ARG A 106 -18.00 -23.90 9.89
C ARG A 106 -18.66 -25.14 9.28
N ALA A 107 -18.46 -26.31 9.88
CA ALA A 107 -19.11 -27.53 9.46
C ALA A 107 -20.64 -27.44 9.58
N GLN A 108 -21.16 -26.87 10.68
CA GLN A 108 -22.60 -26.68 10.88
C GLN A 108 -23.23 -25.73 9.84
N ILE A 109 -22.57 -24.60 9.55
CA ILE A 109 -23.03 -23.66 8.51
C ILE A 109 -23.01 -24.31 7.13
N GLN A 110 -21.90 -24.98 6.78
CA GLN A 110 -21.79 -25.69 5.50
C GLN A 110 -22.88 -26.74 5.34
N GLN A 111 -23.22 -27.44 6.42
CA GLN A 111 -24.23 -28.47 6.44
C GLN A 111 -25.64 -27.91 6.18
N ILE A 112 -25.99 -26.75 6.76
CA ILE A 112 -27.28 -26.10 6.50
C ILE A 112 -27.40 -25.70 5.02
N LEU A 113 -26.37 -25.09 4.43
CA LEU A 113 -26.38 -24.72 3.00
C LEU A 113 -26.44 -25.95 2.07
N ALA A 114 -25.71 -27.03 2.41
CA ALA A 114 -25.76 -28.30 1.68
C ALA A 114 -27.13 -29.00 1.78
N ALA A 115 -27.82 -28.82 2.90
CA ALA A 115 -29.17 -29.31 3.11
C ALA A 115 -30.19 -28.48 2.30
N SER A 116 -30.06 -27.15 2.30
CA SER A 116 -30.91 -26.26 1.48
C SER A 116 -30.78 -26.54 -0.03
N SER A 117 -29.61 -26.95 -0.53
CA SER A 117 -29.45 -27.33 -1.95
C SER A 117 -30.14 -28.66 -2.32
N GLN A 118 -30.41 -29.54 -1.35
CA GLN A 118 -31.12 -30.81 -1.58
C GLN A 118 -32.63 -30.62 -1.68
N VAL A 119 -33.12 -29.39 -1.46
CA VAL A 119 -34.53 -29.06 -1.61
C VAL A 119 -34.98 -29.23 -3.08
N TYR A 120 -34.07 -29.25 -4.06
CA TYR A 120 -34.38 -29.31 -5.49
C TYR A 120 -34.07 -30.69 -6.15
N TYR A 121 -35.07 -31.29 -6.83
CA TYR A 121 -35.15 -32.60 -7.56
C TYR A 121 -35.48 -33.91 -6.80
N SER A 122 -36.68 -34.47 -7.03
CA SER A 122 -37.03 -35.87 -6.67
C SER A 122 -37.66 -36.66 -7.81
N THR A 123 -37.56 -38.00 -7.71
CA THR A 123 -38.25 -38.93 -8.61
C THR A 123 -39.68 -39.22 -8.13
N PRO A 124 -40.64 -39.45 -9.04
CA PRO A 124 -41.99 -39.88 -8.67
C PRO A 124 -41.95 -41.21 -7.91
N GLY A 125 -42.31 -41.22 -6.62
CA GLY A 125 -42.50 -42.47 -5.84
C GLY A 125 -41.80 -42.58 -4.48
N VAL A 126 -41.09 -41.54 -4.02
CA VAL A 126 -40.38 -41.56 -2.72
C VAL A 126 -41.23 -40.92 -1.59
N ARG A 127 -40.98 -41.33 -0.33
CA ARG A 127 -41.86 -41.15 0.85
C ARG A 127 -42.41 -39.72 1.03
N PRO A 128 -43.67 -39.53 1.49
CA PRO A 128 -44.31 -38.22 1.64
C PRO A 128 -43.65 -37.24 2.64
N SER A 129 -42.89 -37.72 3.61
CA SER A 129 -42.38 -36.95 4.76
C SER A 129 -41.32 -35.87 4.46
N LEU A 130 -41.17 -35.44 3.21
CA LEU A 130 -40.11 -34.53 2.73
C LEU A 130 -40.68 -33.47 1.77
N TRP A 131 -41.97 -33.14 1.87
CA TRP A 131 -42.60 -32.14 1.01
C TRP A 131 -42.92 -30.88 1.79
N ILE A 132 -42.82 -29.73 1.13
CA ILE A 132 -43.19 -28.43 1.70
C ILE A 132 -44.62 -28.13 1.27
N ARG A 133 -45.52 -28.01 2.23
CA ARG A 133 -46.88 -27.55 1.98
C ARG A 133 -46.86 -26.03 1.81
N VAL A 134 -47.32 -25.57 0.66
CA VAL A 134 -47.41 -24.14 0.32
C VAL A 134 -48.78 -23.60 0.70
N ARG A 135 -48.79 -22.42 1.30
CA ARG A 135 -49.98 -21.64 1.66
C ARG A 135 -49.80 -20.16 1.26
N CYS A 136 -50.90 -19.43 1.11
CA CYS A 136 -50.89 -17.99 0.82
C CYS A 136 -51.83 -17.25 1.79
N SER A 137 -51.63 -15.95 2.00
CA SER A 137 -52.28 -15.14 3.04
C SER A 137 -53.81 -14.92 2.93
N SER A 138 -54.50 -15.67 2.07
CA SER A 138 -55.96 -15.67 2.06
C SER A 138 -56.53 -16.35 3.32
N GLU A 139 -57.80 -16.09 3.63
CA GLU A 139 -58.52 -16.68 4.77
C GLU A 139 -58.38 -18.21 4.87
N LYS A 140 -58.26 -18.91 3.74
CA LYS A 140 -58.07 -20.36 3.71
C LYS A 140 -56.63 -20.81 3.95
N GLY A 141 -55.66 -19.98 3.55
CA GLY A 141 -54.24 -20.29 3.65
C GLY A 141 -53.57 -19.68 4.87
N ASP A 142 -54.14 -18.68 5.51
CA ASP A 142 -53.64 -18.04 6.74
C ASP A 142 -54.81 -17.69 7.66
N PRO A 143 -55.52 -18.68 8.22
CA PRO A 143 -56.76 -18.48 8.97
C PRO A 143 -56.56 -17.64 10.23
N ASP A 144 -55.38 -17.68 10.84
CA ASP A 144 -55.02 -16.92 12.04
C ASP A 144 -54.49 -15.50 11.72
N ASN A 145 -54.47 -15.13 10.43
CA ASN A 145 -54.06 -13.81 9.95
C ASN A 145 -52.63 -13.41 10.38
N VAL A 146 -51.70 -14.36 10.46
CA VAL A 146 -50.31 -14.12 10.88
C VAL A 146 -49.61 -13.15 9.91
N CYS A 147 -49.93 -13.21 8.61
CA CYS A 147 -49.45 -12.24 7.63
C CYS A 147 -49.98 -10.81 7.86
N ASN A 148 -51.03 -10.66 8.66
CA ASN A 148 -51.75 -9.41 8.92
C ASN A 148 -52.24 -8.70 7.64
N ASP A 149 -52.49 -9.47 6.57
CA ASP A 149 -52.90 -8.96 5.27
C ASP A 149 -54.39 -8.60 5.19
N ARG A 150 -55.18 -9.04 6.19
CA ARG A 150 -56.65 -8.88 6.20
C ARG A 150 -57.16 -7.71 7.05
N GLY A 151 -56.29 -6.95 7.73
CA GLY A 151 -56.64 -5.73 8.47
C GLY A 151 -57.52 -5.93 9.72
N GLU A 152 -57.71 -7.18 10.16
CA GLU A 152 -58.42 -7.53 11.40
C GLU A 152 -57.41 -7.67 12.56
N LEU A 153 -57.71 -7.05 13.70
CA LEU A 153 -56.89 -7.15 14.91
C LEU A 153 -56.88 -8.61 15.40
N ASP A 154 -55.67 -9.09 15.69
CA ASP A 154 -55.31 -10.42 16.16
C ASP A 154 -56.18 -10.90 17.36
N GLU A 155 -56.68 -12.14 17.29
CA GLU A 155 -57.28 -12.86 18.43
C GLU A 155 -56.22 -13.43 19.39
N CYS A 156 -54.93 -13.36 19.05
CA CYS A 156 -53.83 -13.65 19.96
C CYS A 156 -53.53 -12.42 20.84
N GLY A 157 -54.24 -12.31 21.96
CA GLY A 157 -54.01 -11.28 22.96
C GLY A 157 -52.57 -11.26 23.50
N ASP A 158 -52.05 -10.05 23.67
CA ASP A 158 -50.79 -9.65 24.32
C ASP A 158 -49.48 -9.79 23.53
N SER A 159 -49.37 -9.05 22.43
CA SER A 159 -48.42 -7.93 22.38
C SER A 159 -48.80 -6.97 21.25
N GLN A 160 -48.83 -5.68 21.54
CA GLN A 160 -49.00 -4.67 20.50
C GLN A 160 -47.86 -4.85 19.48
N PRO A 161 -48.14 -4.84 18.16
CA PRO A 161 -47.09 -4.78 17.16
C PRO A 161 -46.22 -3.55 17.45
N PRO A 162 -44.90 -3.59 17.21
CA PRO A 162 -44.01 -2.48 17.54
C PRO A 162 -44.61 -1.18 17.01
N THR A 163 -44.98 -0.30 17.94
CA THR A 163 -45.62 0.97 17.64
C THR A 163 -44.58 1.89 17.02
N ASN A 164 -44.34 1.75 15.71
CA ASN A 164 -43.79 2.72 14.77
C ASN A 164 -43.78 2.07 13.37
N GLY A 165 -44.93 2.11 12.70
CA GLY A 165 -45.23 1.67 11.34
C GLY A 165 -44.16 0.92 10.52
N ASN A 166 -44.38 -0.38 10.33
CA ASN A 166 -44.20 -1.02 9.03
C ASN A 166 -45.13 -2.26 8.90
N PRO A 167 -46.05 -2.33 7.91
CA PRO A 167 -46.93 -3.47 7.65
C PRO A 167 -46.29 -4.42 6.62
N GLN A 168 -45.37 -5.33 6.98
CA GLN A 168 -44.57 -6.07 5.97
C GLN A 168 -43.99 -7.44 6.44
N LEU A 169 -44.82 -8.45 6.78
CA LEU A 169 -44.30 -9.84 6.80
C LEU A 169 -44.19 -10.35 5.35
N GLU A 170 -43.09 -11.02 5.01
CA GLU A 170 -42.86 -11.55 3.66
C GLU A 170 -43.41 -12.98 3.50
N ALA A 171 -43.07 -13.85 4.44
CA ALA A 171 -43.61 -15.20 4.57
C ALA A 171 -43.40 -15.67 6.03
N TYR A 172 -43.91 -16.85 6.37
CA TYR A 172 -43.52 -17.55 7.59
C TYR A 172 -43.55 -19.06 7.40
N SER A 173 -42.70 -19.75 8.16
CA SER A 173 -42.53 -21.19 8.12
C SER A 173 -43.09 -21.88 9.36
N ASP A 174 -43.71 -23.05 9.15
CA ASP A 174 -44.17 -23.95 10.20
C ASP A 174 -43.50 -25.33 10.02
N PRO A 175 -42.45 -25.62 10.81
CA PRO A 175 -41.76 -26.90 10.76
C PRO A 175 -42.66 -28.09 11.16
N ASN A 176 -43.67 -27.88 12.02
CA ASN A 176 -44.50 -28.91 12.66
C ASN A 176 -45.97 -28.51 12.68
N SER A 177 -46.62 -28.57 11.52
CA SER A 177 -48.07 -28.36 11.50
C SER A 177 -48.84 -29.37 12.36
N ASP A 178 -50.03 -28.98 12.83
CA ASP A 178 -50.94 -29.62 13.82
C ASP A 178 -51.11 -31.16 13.82
N ASN A 179 -50.58 -31.88 12.82
CA ASN A 179 -50.62 -33.33 12.72
C ASN A 179 -49.27 -34.00 12.38
N ASN A 180 -48.12 -33.31 12.48
CA ASN A 180 -46.77 -33.87 12.32
C ASN A 180 -46.42 -34.47 10.94
N ASP A 181 -47.19 -34.18 9.89
CA ASP A 181 -47.03 -34.89 8.61
C ASP A 181 -46.10 -34.18 7.59
N TYR A 182 -46.01 -32.84 7.59
CA TYR A 182 -45.22 -32.05 6.62
C TYR A 182 -44.84 -30.66 7.17
N SER A 183 -43.67 -30.15 6.77
CA SER A 183 -43.29 -28.74 6.94
C SER A 183 -44.08 -27.83 5.98
N GLN A 184 -44.36 -26.60 6.39
CA GLN A 184 -45.19 -25.67 5.62
C GLN A 184 -44.55 -24.28 5.52
N ILE A 185 -44.83 -23.57 4.43
CA ILE A 185 -44.50 -22.15 4.26
C ILE A 185 -45.76 -21.41 3.81
N THR A 186 -46.10 -20.31 4.49
CA THR A 186 -47.18 -19.41 4.12
C THR A 186 -46.60 -18.11 3.57
N PHE A 187 -46.91 -17.78 2.32
CA PHE A 187 -46.42 -16.56 1.65
C PHE A 187 -47.43 -15.41 1.80
N CYS A 188 -46.93 -14.24 2.23
CA CYS A 188 -47.74 -13.04 2.46
C CYS A 188 -47.73 -12.10 1.24
N ASN A 189 -48.58 -11.07 1.23
CA ASN A 189 -48.69 -10.15 0.10
C ASN A 189 -47.37 -9.44 -0.24
N THR A 190 -46.54 -9.14 0.78
CA THR A 190 -45.22 -8.50 0.59
C THR A 190 -44.31 -9.36 -0.31
N PHE A 191 -44.33 -10.69 -0.17
CA PHE A 191 -43.57 -11.59 -1.04
C PHE A 191 -43.98 -11.44 -2.50
N PHE A 192 -45.29 -11.40 -2.80
CA PHE A 192 -45.78 -11.28 -4.18
C PHE A 192 -45.49 -9.92 -4.83
N ASN A 193 -45.27 -8.88 -4.02
CA ASN A 193 -44.87 -7.55 -4.48
C ASN A 193 -43.35 -7.38 -4.63
N THR A 194 -42.57 -8.39 -4.25
CA THR A 194 -41.11 -8.39 -4.35
C THR A 194 -40.64 -8.89 -5.72
N TYR A 195 -39.53 -8.35 -6.22
CA TYR A 195 -38.95 -8.74 -7.50
C TYR A 195 -38.62 -10.23 -7.60
N SER A 196 -38.71 -10.79 -8.80
CA SER A 196 -38.02 -12.05 -9.14
C SER A 196 -36.50 -11.86 -9.04
N LEU A 197 -35.73 -12.96 -9.01
CA LEU A 197 -34.27 -12.85 -9.04
C LEU A 197 -33.81 -12.12 -10.32
N ALA A 198 -34.40 -12.43 -11.47
CA ALA A 198 -34.03 -11.81 -12.74
C ALA A 198 -34.29 -10.29 -12.76
N GLU A 199 -35.44 -9.85 -12.27
CA GLU A 199 -35.77 -8.42 -12.17
C GLU A 199 -34.84 -7.69 -11.20
N ALA A 200 -34.55 -8.30 -10.04
CA ALA A 200 -33.63 -7.71 -9.06
C ALA A 200 -32.20 -7.63 -9.59
N ILE A 201 -31.72 -8.65 -10.31
CA ILE A 201 -30.44 -8.57 -11.01
C ILE A 201 -30.44 -7.43 -12.02
N GLN A 202 -31.47 -7.32 -12.87
CA GLN A 202 -31.55 -6.25 -13.87
C GLN A 202 -31.56 -4.87 -13.21
N TYR A 203 -32.30 -4.71 -12.12
CA TYR A 203 -32.40 -3.47 -11.38
C TYR A 203 -31.07 -3.10 -10.70
N GLY A 204 -30.50 -3.99 -9.89
CA GLY A 204 -29.27 -3.73 -9.15
C GLY A 204 -28.05 -3.57 -10.06
N SER A 205 -27.88 -4.44 -11.06
CA SER A 205 -26.73 -4.34 -11.98
C SER A 205 -26.87 -3.19 -12.98
N GLY A 206 -28.09 -2.70 -13.22
CA GLY A 206 -28.40 -1.58 -14.08
C GLY A 206 -28.26 -0.19 -13.43
N GLN A 207 -27.90 -0.11 -12.15
CA GLN A 207 -27.71 1.18 -11.48
C GLN A 207 -26.53 1.97 -12.10
N PRO A 208 -26.65 3.30 -12.25
CA PRO A 208 -25.62 4.10 -12.90
C PRO A 208 -24.31 4.12 -12.09
N GLU A 209 -24.42 4.27 -10.78
CA GLU A 209 -23.27 4.45 -9.91
C GLU A 209 -22.66 3.10 -9.46
N PRO A 210 -21.31 2.96 -9.43
CA PRO A 210 -20.66 1.72 -8.98
C PRO A 210 -21.01 1.29 -7.54
N ASN A 211 -21.22 2.25 -6.63
CA ASN A 211 -21.61 1.97 -5.24
C ASN A 211 -23.05 1.44 -5.12
N GLU A 212 -23.96 1.88 -5.98
CA GLU A 212 -25.32 1.36 -6.08
C GLU A 212 -25.32 -0.04 -6.69
N ARG A 213 -24.51 -0.28 -7.74
CA ARG A 213 -24.33 -1.62 -8.31
C ARG A 213 -23.78 -2.64 -7.32
N THR A 214 -23.01 -2.20 -6.33
CA THR A 214 -22.48 -3.05 -5.26
C THR A 214 -23.34 -3.05 -4.00
N ASN A 215 -24.55 -2.45 -4.03
CA ASN A 215 -25.48 -2.48 -2.92
C ASN A 215 -26.37 -3.73 -2.96
N LEU A 216 -26.04 -4.71 -2.12
CA LEU A 216 -26.73 -5.99 -2.02
C LEU A 216 -28.23 -5.84 -1.69
N GLN A 217 -28.65 -4.76 -1.03
CA GLN A 217 -30.08 -4.51 -0.77
C GLN A 217 -30.88 -4.27 -2.05
N LEU A 218 -30.26 -3.74 -3.10
CA LEU A 218 -30.95 -3.50 -4.39
C LEU A 218 -31.20 -4.81 -5.16
N TYR A 219 -30.59 -5.91 -4.72
CA TYR A 219 -30.77 -7.25 -5.28
C TYR A 219 -31.78 -8.07 -4.50
N ASP A 220 -32.49 -7.48 -3.55
CA ASP A 220 -33.47 -8.19 -2.74
C ASP A 220 -34.62 -8.74 -3.59
N ASN A 221 -35.00 -10.00 -3.37
CA ASN A 221 -35.86 -10.74 -4.28
C ASN A 221 -36.55 -11.95 -3.63
N ARG A 222 -37.58 -12.48 -4.31
CA ARG A 222 -38.36 -13.63 -3.85
C ARG A 222 -37.55 -14.91 -3.60
N ALA A 223 -36.45 -15.14 -4.33
CA ALA A 223 -35.60 -16.32 -4.12
C ALA A 223 -34.84 -16.26 -2.80
N ARG A 224 -34.40 -15.05 -2.39
CA ARG A 224 -33.82 -14.80 -1.07
C ARG A 224 -34.84 -15.05 0.03
N ILE A 225 -36.07 -14.54 -0.11
CA ILE A 225 -37.17 -14.79 0.84
C ILE A 225 -37.42 -16.29 0.97
N PHE A 226 -37.50 -17.01 -0.14
CA PHE A 226 -37.72 -18.45 -0.11
C PHE A 226 -36.58 -19.17 0.63
N LEU A 227 -35.32 -18.80 0.38
CA LEU A 227 -34.17 -19.37 1.06
C LEU A 227 -34.21 -19.12 2.58
N HIS A 228 -34.58 -17.91 2.98
CA HIS A 228 -34.79 -17.55 4.39
C HIS A 228 -35.78 -18.52 5.05
N GLU A 229 -36.98 -18.67 4.48
CA GLU A 229 -38.02 -19.55 5.02
C GLU A 229 -37.59 -21.01 5.09
N VAL A 230 -36.91 -21.48 4.05
CA VAL A 230 -36.35 -22.82 4.01
C VAL A 230 -35.39 -23.04 5.19
N THR A 231 -34.54 -22.08 5.55
CA THR A 231 -33.59 -22.31 6.65
C THR A 231 -34.21 -22.56 8.03
N HIS A 232 -35.50 -22.22 8.22
CA HIS A 232 -36.26 -22.55 9.44
C HIS A 232 -36.81 -23.98 9.49
N LEU A 233 -36.80 -24.71 8.37
CA LEU A 233 -37.39 -26.06 8.33
C LEU A 233 -36.42 -27.09 8.94
N ASP A 234 -36.81 -27.72 10.04
CA ASP A 234 -35.97 -28.68 10.77
C ASP A 234 -35.63 -29.97 9.99
N TYR A 235 -36.36 -30.27 8.90
CA TYR A 235 -36.39 -31.59 8.27
C TYR A 235 -35.81 -31.60 6.85
N PHE A 236 -34.53 -31.25 6.71
CA PHE A 236 -33.81 -31.51 5.47
C PHE A 236 -33.23 -32.92 5.43
N VAL A 237 -33.32 -33.55 4.27
CA VAL A 237 -32.68 -34.83 3.98
C VAL A 237 -31.22 -34.78 4.41
N ASN A 238 -30.83 -35.69 5.29
CA ASN A 238 -29.48 -35.84 5.85
C ASN A 238 -28.97 -34.74 6.80
N ALA A 239 -29.82 -33.92 7.41
CA ALA A 239 -29.39 -33.15 8.58
C ALA A 239 -29.10 -34.13 9.76
N PRO A 240 -27.83 -34.33 10.21
CA PRO A 240 -27.55 -35.04 11.45
C PRO A 240 -28.34 -34.46 12.63
N GLN A 241 -28.56 -35.27 13.68
CA GLN A 241 -29.20 -34.90 14.95
C GLN A 241 -28.61 -33.65 15.66
N ARG A 242 -27.59 -32.99 15.11
CA ARG A 242 -26.79 -31.93 15.76
C ARG A 242 -26.63 -30.66 14.92
N SER A 243 -27.61 -30.30 14.09
CA SER A 243 -27.66 -28.99 13.41
C SER A 243 -28.10 -27.88 14.38
N PRO A 244 -27.58 -26.65 14.28
CA PRO A 244 -28.16 -25.53 15.00
C PRO A 244 -29.54 -25.20 14.44
N VAL A 245 -30.47 -24.84 15.33
CA VAL A 245 -31.79 -24.32 14.96
C VAL A 245 -31.61 -22.90 14.43
N THR A 246 -32.23 -22.60 13.27
CA THR A 246 -32.24 -21.26 12.68
C THR A 246 -33.53 -20.53 13.10
N ASP A 247 -33.39 -19.26 13.49
CA ASP A 247 -34.46 -18.40 13.99
C ASP A 247 -34.29 -16.97 13.44
N ASP A 248 -35.25 -16.10 13.75
CA ASP A 248 -35.24 -14.69 13.42
C ASP A 248 -34.65 -13.89 14.58
N LEU A 249 -33.37 -13.53 14.50
CA LEU A 249 -32.69 -12.90 15.62
C LEU A 249 -33.00 -11.41 15.71
N VAL A 250 -33.20 -10.93 16.94
CA VAL A 250 -33.37 -9.50 17.25
C VAL A 250 -32.06 -8.94 17.78
N ILE A 251 -31.63 -7.81 17.22
CA ILE A 251 -30.44 -7.08 17.63
C ILE A 251 -30.79 -5.66 18.09
N GLU A 252 -30.06 -5.17 19.10
CA GLU A 252 -30.12 -3.76 19.53
C GLU A 252 -28.80 -3.09 19.17
N TRP A 253 -28.81 -1.98 18.43
CA TRP A 253 -27.62 -1.22 18.06
C TRP A 253 -27.84 0.30 18.19
N LYS A 254 -26.76 1.08 18.12
CA LYS A 254 -26.81 2.54 18.16
C LYS A 254 -26.68 3.11 16.74
N GLY A 255 -27.66 3.89 16.30
CA GLY A 255 -27.63 4.60 15.02
C GLY A 255 -26.73 5.85 15.05
N ASP A 256 -26.58 6.52 13.91
CA ASP A 256 -25.56 7.58 13.69
C ASP A 256 -25.80 8.84 14.54
N ARG A 257 -27.06 9.09 14.95
CA ARG A 257 -27.44 10.15 15.91
C ARG A 257 -27.38 9.72 17.37
N GLY A 258 -26.83 8.54 17.64
CA GLY A 258 -26.74 7.96 18.96
C GLY A 258 -28.03 7.35 19.52
N VAL A 259 -29.08 7.28 18.71
CA VAL A 259 -30.38 6.68 19.08
C VAL A 259 -30.24 5.15 19.09
N LYS A 260 -30.76 4.50 20.13
CA LYS A 260 -30.84 3.04 20.18
C LYS A 260 -31.96 2.56 19.26
N THR A 261 -31.64 1.60 18.40
CA THR A 261 -32.57 0.90 17.52
C THR A 261 -32.58 -0.56 17.91
N THR A 262 -33.76 -1.15 18.06
CA THR A 262 -33.94 -2.61 18.21
C THR A 262 -34.77 -3.08 17.04
N ASP A 263 -34.27 -4.08 16.32
CA ASP A 263 -34.90 -4.59 15.11
C ASP A 263 -34.48 -6.03 14.84
N PHE A 264 -35.20 -6.71 13.95
CA PHE A 264 -34.80 -8.00 13.41
C PHE A 264 -33.49 -7.87 12.62
N ALA A 265 -32.69 -8.92 12.64
CA ALA A 265 -31.47 -9.06 11.86
C ALA A 265 -31.79 -9.36 10.37
N TYR A 266 -32.75 -8.62 9.81
CA TYR A 266 -33.22 -8.72 8.43
C TYR A 266 -32.49 -7.77 7.48
N GLY A 267 -32.32 -8.22 6.25
CA GLY A 267 -31.64 -7.49 5.20
C GLY A 267 -30.10 -7.55 5.30
N ALA A 268 -29.44 -7.20 4.20
CA ALA A 268 -27.97 -7.17 4.11
C ALA A 268 -27.31 -6.26 5.17
N LEU A 269 -27.99 -5.21 5.63
CA LEU A 269 -27.46 -4.31 6.66
C LEU A 269 -27.44 -4.98 8.04
N ASN A 270 -28.59 -5.46 8.53
CA ASN A 270 -28.69 -5.93 9.91
C ASN A 270 -28.01 -7.29 10.10
N THR A 271 -27.96 -8.13 9.07
CA THR A 271 -27.14 -9.36 9.04
C THR A 271 -25.65 -9.06 9.22
N ARG A 272 -25.13 -8.03 8.53
CA ARG A 272 -23.74 -7.55 8.71
C ARG A 272 -23.51 -6.93 10.10
N ILE A 273 -24.52 -6.26 10.68
CA ILE A 273 -24.45 -5.80 12.08
C ILE A 273 -24.35 -7.01 13.01
N LEU A 274 -25.22 -8.01 12.86
CA LEU A 274 -25.23 -9.22 13.68
C LEU A 274 -23.87 -9.92 13.70
N THR A 275 -23.20 -10.05 12.55
CA THR A 275 -21.86 -10.66 12.44
C THR A 275 -20.78 -9.94 13.27
N LYS A 276 -21.03 -8.68 13.67
CA LYS A 276 -20.12 -7.89 14.51
C LYS A 276 -20.33 -8.10 16.01
N TYR A 277 -21.31 -8.90 16.43
CA TYR A 277 -21.42 -9.31 17.83
C TYR A 277 -20.31 -10.29 18.19
N LYS A 278 -19.58 -10.01 19.26
CA LYS A 278 -18.41 -10.80 19.67
C LYS A 278 -18.64 -11.39 21.05
N SER A 279 -18.85 -12.69 21.09
CA SER A 279 -18.89 -13.49 22.32
C SER A 279 -17.57 -14.24 22.48
N ARG A 280 -17.03 -14.27 23.70
CA ARG A 280 -15.78 -15.00 24.01
C ARG A 280 -16.07 -16.52 23.98
N GLY A 281 -15.42 -17.24 23.07
CA GLY A 281 -15.55 -18.70 22.92
C GLY A 281 -16.73 -19.17 22.08
N PHE A 282 -17.54 -18.27 21.52
CA PHE A 282 -18.76 -18.63 20.79
C PHE A 282 -18.94 -17.85 19.48
N GLN A 283 -17.85 -17.69 18.73
CA GLN A 283 -17.86 -16.95 17.48
C GLN A 283 -18.68 -17.67 16.41
N GLY A 284 -19.49 -16.89 15.70
CA GLY A 284 -20.46 -17.40 14.72
C GLY A 284 -21.71 -18.03 15.34
N TYR A 285 -21.84 -18.07 16.67
CA TYR A 285 -22.98 -18.70 17.35
C TYR A 285 -24.34 -18.11 16.94
N TYR A 286 -24.40 -16.79 16.80
CA TYR A 286 -25.65 -16.11 16.44
C TYR A 286 -25.86 -16.07 14.92
N THR A 287 -24.81 -15.84 14.14
CA THR A 287 -24.90 -15.80 12.66
C THR A 287 -25.28 -17.15 12.07
N GLN A 288 -24.81 -18.27 12.64
CA GLN A 288 -25.22 -19.61 12.22
C GLN A 288 -26.69 -19.95 12.56
N ARG A 289 -27.37 -19.09 13.32
CA ARG A 289 -28.76 -19.25 13.79
C ARG A 289 -29.69 -18.17 13.25
N ASN A 290 -29.23 -17.30 12.36
CA ASN A 290 -30.08 -16.29 11.74
C ASN A 290 -30.32 -16.64 10.28
N ALA A 291 -31.60 -16.78 9.89
CA ALA A 291 -32.00 -17.22 8.56
C ALA A 291 -31.44 -16.32 7.44
N ASP A 292 -31.52 -15.01 7.65
CA ASP A 292 -31.13 -14.03 6.66
C ASP A 292 -29.61 -13.99 6.42
N ASN A 293 -28.77 -14.45 7.36
CA ASN A 293 -27.34 -14.59 7.11
C ASN A 293 -27.06 -15.65 6.04
N TYR A 294 -27.79 -16.76 6.02
CA TYR A 294 -27.69 -17.77 4.95
C TYR A 294 -28.21 -17.23 3.61
N ALA A 295 -29.37 -16.56 3.65
CA ALA A 295 -30.02 -16.06 2.45
C ALA A 295 -29.18 -14.99 1.73
N PHE A 296 -28.66 -14.02 2.48
CA PHE A 296 -27.82 -12.96 1.93
C PHE A 296 -26.39 -13.43 1.60
N TYR A 297 -25.85 -14.44 2.29
CA TYR A 297 -24.59 -15.08 1.88
C TYR A 297 -24.69 -15.66 0.46
N ALA A 298 -25.69 -16.50 0.21
CA ALA A 298 -25.88 -17.13 -1.10
C ALA A 298 -26.18 -16.09 -2.20
N LEU A 299 -27.01 -15.09 -1.89
CA LEU A 299 -27.30 -13.99 -2.81
C LEU A 299 -26.04 -13.17 -3.14
N SER A 300 -25.19 -12.88 -2.15
CA SER A 300 -23.97 -12.08 -2.35
C SER A 300 -23.00 -12.74 -3.34
N LEU A 301 -22.80 -14.06 -3.24
CA LEU A 301 -21.96 -14.81 -4.17
C LEU A 301 -22.59 -14.91 -5.56
N TYR A 302 -23.92 -15.01 -5.65
CA TYR A 302 -24.62 -15.00 -6.94
C TYR A 302 -24.43 -13.65 -7.66
N VAL A 303 -24.65 -12.54 -6.94
CA VAL A 303 -24.48 -11.18 -7.46
C VAL A 303 -23.02 -10.89 -7.81
N GLN A 304 -22.07 -11.33 -6.97
CA GLN A 304 -20.63 -11.14 -7.23
C GLN A 304 -20.20 -11.71 -8.58
N ASN A 305 -20.75 -12.86 -8.98
CA ASN A 305 -20.46 -13.47 -10.27
C ASN A 305 -21.04 -12.68 -11.46
N ILE A 306 -22.05 -11.82 -11.24
CA ILE A 306 -22.71 -11.04 -12.27
C ILE A 306 -22.02 -9.68 -12.46
N ILE A 307 -21.75 -8.97 -11.36
CA ILE A 307 -21.14 -7.64 -11.42
C ILE A 307 -19.61 -7.67 -11.43
N THR A 308 -19.00 -8.86 -11.32
CA THR A 308 -17.54 -9.10 -11.27
C THR A 308 -16.82 -8.40 -10.10
N ASP A 309 -17.58 -7.98 -9.10
CA ASP A 309 -17.11 -7.33 -7.87
C ASP A 309 -17.97 -7.80 -6.68
N TYR A 310 -17.46 -7.75 -5.45
CA TYR A 310 -18.21 -8.15 -4.27
C TYR A 310 -19.26 -7.08 -3.90
N PRO A 311 -20.55 -7.43 -3.74
CA PRO A 311 -21.60 -6.47 -3.38
C PRO A 311 -21.48 -6.03 -1.91
N VAL A 312 -20.54 -5.13 -1.66
CA VAL A 312 -20.11 -4.73 -0.31
C VAL A 312 -21.04 -3.75 0.38
N TYR A 313 -21.92 -3.05 -0.35
CA TYR A 313 -22.91 -2.17 0.26
C TYR A 313 -24.16 -2.97 0.66
N PRO A 314 -24.89 -2.57 1.72
CA PRO A 314 -24.59 -1.48 2.63
C PRO A 314 -23.44 -1.83 3.57
N ILE A 315 -22.48 -0.92 3.73
CA ILE A 315 -21.46 -1.03 4.78
C ILE A 315 -22.02 -0.46 6.07
N THR A 316 -21.60 -1.05 7.18
CA THR A 316 -22.00 -0.60 8.51
C THR A 316 -20.84 -0.73 9.47
N SER A 317 -20.65 0.24 10.35
CA SER A 317 -19.77 0.15 11.52
C SER A 317 -20.51 -0.32 12.77
N LYS A 318 -21.84 -0.35 12.70
CA LYS A 318 -22.73 -0.63 13.83
C LYS A 318 -22.53 -2.07 14.29
N LYS A 319 -22.60 -2.29 15.61
CA LYS A 319 -22.54 -3.60 16.26
C LYS A 319 -23.67 -3.72 17.27
N PRO A 320 -24.13 -4.95 17.59
CA PRO A 320 -25.12 -5.14 18.64
C PRO A 320 -24.54 -4.70 19.99
N LEU A 321 -25.34 -3.97 20.76
CA LEU A 321 -25.02 -3.46 22.10
C LEU A 321 -25.09 -4.55 23.18
N LYS A 322 -25.82 -5.62 22.89
CA LYS A 322 -26.06 -6.75 23.80
C LYS A 322 -26.21 -8.03 22.99
N ALA A 323 -26.23 -9.17 23.70
CA ALA A 323 -26.49 -10.47 23.10
C ALA A 323 -27.76 -10.43 22.24
N PRO A 324 -27.67 -10.88 20.96
CA PRO A 324 -28.86 -11.08 20.13
C PRO A 324 -29.85 -12.03 20.82
N ARG A 325 -31.13 -11.76 20.58
CA ARG A 325 -32.25 -12.47 21.20
C ARG A 325 -33.04 -13.21 20.13
N ASP A 326 -33.84 -14.19 20.53
CA ASP A 326 -34.81 -14.80 19.63
C ASP A 326 -35.89 -13.78 19.21
N ARG A 327 -36.77 -14.20 18.29
CA ARG A 327 -37.89 -13.36 17.81
C ARG A 327 -38.84 -12.85 18.90
N ASN A 328 -38.87 -13.53 20.04
CA ASN A 328 -39.69 -13.19 21.21
C ASN A 328 -38.93 -12.35 22.25
N GLY A 329 -37.69 -11.94 21.95
CA GLY A 329 -36.84 -11.15 22.86
C GLY A 329 -36.19 -11.97 23.98
N ARG A 330 -36.15 -13.29 23.88
CA ARG A 330 -35.56 -14.18 24.88
C ARG A 330 -34.06 -14.38 24.63
N PRO A 331 -33.24 -14.53 25.69
CA PRO A 331 -31.84 -14.92 25.54
C PRO A 331 -31.72 -16.33 24.95
N LEU A 332 -30.76 -16.52 24.05
CA LEU A 332 -30.35 -17.84 23.59
C LEU A 332 -29.43 -18.49 24.65
N VAL A 333 -29.74 -19.70 25.11
CA VAL A 333 -29.05 -20.38 26.23
C VAL A 333 -28.05 -21.44 25.72
N TYR A 334 -26.89 -21.58 26.40
CA TYR A 334 -25.95 -22.68 26.21
C TYR A 334 -26.28 -23.89 27.09
N THR A 335 -26.19 -25.09 26.54
CA THR A 335 -26.03 -26.33 27.32
C THR A 335 -24.64 -26.93 27.07
N PHE A 336 -24.01 -27.42 28.13
CA PHE A 336 -22.75 -28.18 28.05
C PHE A 336 -23.04 -29.65 28.30
N ASP A 337 -22.39 -30.55 27.55
CA ASP A 337 -22.38 -31.97 27.90
C ASP A 337 -21.30 -32.30 28.94
N ASP A 338 -21.36 -33.50 29.53
CA ASP A 338 -20.46 -33.98 30.58
C ASP A 338 -18.97 -34.05 30.15
N ASN A 339 -18.66 -33.85 28.87
CA ASN A 339 -17.30 -33.86 28.32
C ASN A 339 -16.80 -32.45 27.96
N ASN A 340 -17.50 -31.39 28.39
CA ASN A 340 -17.17 -30.00 28.08
C ASN A 340 -17.22 -29.70 26.56
N ASN A 341 -17.94 -30.51 25.79
CA ASN A 341 -18.24 -30.22 24.39
C ASN A 341 -19.55 -29.42 24.32
N LEU A 342 -19.62 -28.53 23.32
CA LEU A 342 -20.83 -27.78 22.99
C LEU A 342 -21.93 -28.74 22.51
N GLY A 343 -22.81 -29.15 23.42
CA GLY A 343 -24.01 -29.95 23.13
C GLY A 343 -25.23 -29.06 22.99
N LEU A 344 -26.02 -29.25 21.94
CA LEU A 344 -27.22 -28.45 21.65
C LEU A 344 -28.33 -28.69 22.69
N GLY A 345 -28.82 -27.61 23.26
CA GLY A 345 -29.96 -27.59 24.17
C GLY A 345 -30.54 -26.20 24.19
N LEU A 346 -31.40 -25.94 23.20
CA LEU A 346 -32.63 -25.28 23.58
C LEU A 346 -33.39 -26.32 24.41
N THR A 347 -33.95 -25.90 25.55
CA THR A 347 -35.07 -26.61 26.16
C THR A 347 -36.01 -26.96 25.01
N ALA A 348 -36.30 -28.24 24.82
CA ALA A 348 -37.25 -28.68 23.81
C ALA A 348 -38.47 -27.77 23.89
N ASP A 349 -38.76 -27.02 22.83
CA ASP A 349 -40.11 -26.58 22.52
C ASP A 349 -40.20 -26.25 21.03
N HIS A 350 -41.16 -26.95 20.44
CA HIS A 350 -41.55 -27.01 19.05
C HIS A 350 -42.46 -25.80 18.67
N PRO A 351 -42.73 -25.57 17.37
CA PRO A 351 -42.99 -24.25 16.77
C PRO A 351 -44.48 -23.87 16.69
N GLY A 352 -44.70 -22.59 16.32
CA GLY A 352 -45.99 -22.05 15.88
C GLY A 352 -46.56 -21.01 16.84
N CYS A 353 -46.37 -19.73 16.52
CA CYS A 353 -46.93 -18.51 17.14
C CYS A 353 -47.05 -18.50 18.68
N GLY A 354 -46.17 -17.78 19.38
CA GLY A 354 -46.36 -17.36 20.78
C GLY A 354 -46.83 -18.44 21.79
N ASP A 355 -45.86 -19.12 22.41
CA ASP A 355 -45.93 -19.74 23.74
C ASP A 355 -46.94 -20.87 24.03
N ARG A 356 -46.39 -22.06 24.33
CA ARG A 356 -46.76 -22.75 25.58
C ARG A 356 -45.54 -23.22 26.35
N ASN A 357 -45.17 -22.38 27.31
CA ASN A 357 -44.33 -22.69 28.45
C ASN A 357 -44.81 -23.98 29.16
N SER A 358 -43.95 -25.00 29.32
CA SER A 358 -44.00 -25.84 30.52
C SER A 358 -42.64 -26.46 30.87
N ALA A 359 -42.24 -26.21 32.10
CA ALA A 359 -40.97 -26.57 32.72
C ALA A 359 -40.70 -28.08 32.78
N ALA A 360 -39.42 -28.46 32.63
CA ALA A 360 -38.60 -29.06 33.68
C ALA A 360 -37.45 -29.90 33.08
N ASN A 361 -36.21 -29.46 33.25
CA ASN A 361 -35.24 -30.17 34.10
C ASN A 361 -33.90 -29.43 34.15
N ALA A 362 -33.27 -29.53 35.31
CA ALA A 362 -32.07 -28.80 35.68
C ALA A 362 -30.84 -29.23 34.86
N THR A 363 -30.24 -28.26 34.17
CA THR A 363 -28.82 -28.27 33.78
C THR A 363 -28.28 -26.85 33.97
N PHE A 364 -26.99 -26.74 34.30
CA PHE A 364 -26.33 -25.46 34.59
C PHE A 364 -26.41 -24.53 33.38
N ASN A 365 -27.29 -23.53 33.44
CA ASN A 365 -27.45 -22.51 32.40
C ASN A 365 -26.44 -21.38 32.63
N VAL A 366 -25.57 -21.11 31.65
CA VAL A 366 -24.80 -19.85 31.61
C VAL A 366 -25.58 -18.88 30.73
N ILE A 367 -26.13 -17.83 31.35
CA ILE A 367 -26.74 -16.71 30.64
C ILE A 367 -25.60 -15.86 30.08
N ILE A 368 -25.58 -15.62 28.76
CA ILE A 368 -24.61 -14.75 28.08
C ILE A 368 -25.04 -13.28 28.24
N ASP A 369 -25.36 -12.87 29.46
CA ASP A 369 -25.58 -11.46 29.78
C ASP A 369 -24.35 -11.00 30.58
N ASP A 370 -23.78 -9.86 30.16
CA ASP A 370 -22.57 -9.20 30.69
C ASP A 370 -21.20 -9.72 30.26
N PHE A 371 -20.73 -9.20 29.12
CA PHE A 371 -19.33 -8.82 28.97
C PHE A 371 -19.26 -7.39 28.43
N SER A 372 -19.01 -6.42 29.31
CA SER A 372 -18.82 -5.01 28.93
C SER A 372 -17.53 -4.82 28.14
N ASP A 373 -17.60 -3.95 27.11
CA ASP A 373 -16.58 -3.64 26.11
C ASP A 373 -15.21 -3.16 26.66
N ASP A 374 -15.12 -2.71 27.92
CA ASP A 374 -13.94 -1.95 28.40
C ASP A 374 -12.75 -2.79 28.90
N ASP A 375 -12.93 -4.09 29.17
CA ASP A 375 -11.86 -4.92 29.78
C ASP A 375 -11.29 -6.02 28.85
N LEU A 376 -11.64 -6.04 27.55
CA LEU A 376 -11.50 -7.25 26.73
C LEU A 376 -10.69 -7.17 25.42
N TYR A 377 -9.97 -6.07 25.15
CA TYR A 377 -9.06 -5.98 23.99
C TYR A 377 -7.67 -5.46 24.35
N SER A 378 -6.63 -6.25 24.04
CA SER A 378 -5.29 -5.67 23.84
C SER A 378 -5.26 -4.91 22.51
N THR A 379 -4.49 -3.84 22.46
CA THR A 379 -4.21 -3.01 21.29
C THR A 379 -3.92 -3.85 20.03
N THR A 380 -3.25 -5.00 20.20
CA THR A 380 -2.94 -6.04 19.20
C THR A 380 -4.11 -6.47 18.33
N GLN A 381 -5.29 -6.67 18.91
CA GLN A 381 -6.41 -7.28 18.21
C GLN A 381 -7.26 -6.26 17.42
N LYS A 382 -7.10 -4.96 17.71
CA LYS A 382 -7.73 -3.87 16.95
C LYS A 382 -7.01 -3.59 15.63
N VAL A 383 -5.75 -3.99 15.53
CA VAL A 383 -4.81 -3.60 14.48
C VAL A 383 -4.77 -4.62 13.35
N VAL A 384 -4.71 -5.91 13.71
CA VAL A 384 -4.76 -7.02 12.73
C VAL A 384 -6.13 -7.11 12.04
N ARG A 385 -7.21 -6.61 12.66
CA ARG A 385 -8.61 -6.85 12.24
C ARG A 385 -9.25 -5.72 11.43
N GLN A 386 -8.81 -4.47 11.54
CA GLN A 386 -9.50 -3.33 10.92
C GLN A 386 -8.90 -2.84 9.59
N ALA A 387 -7.67 -3.25 9.26
CA ALA A 387 -7.06 -2.90 7.98
C ALA A 387 -7.72 -3.55 6.74
N ALA A 388 -8.48 -4.64 6.93
CA ALA A 388 -9.31 -5.21 5.87
C ALA A 388 -10.56 -4.35 5.57
N LEU A 389 -10.97 -3.46 6.51
CA LEU A 389 -12.23 -2.70 6.47
C LEU A 389 -12.05 -1.19 6.32
N ALA A 390 -10.81 -0.71 6.19
CA ALA A 390 -10.51 0.71 6.25
C ALA A 390 -11.03 1.54 5.05
N ASN A 391 -11.48 0.90 3.96
CA ASN A 391 -11.88 1.59 2.73
C ASN A 391 -13.35 2.07 2.70
N TYR A 392 -14.07 2.00 3.82
CA TYR A 392 -15.52 2.30 3.86
C TYR A 392 -15.91 3.41 4.84
N TRP A 393 -14.94 4.23 5.22
CA TRP A 393 -15.12 5.32 6.15
C TRP A 393 -14.62 6.61 5.51
N THR A 394 -15.39 7.69 5.66
CA THR A 394 -14.84 9.04 5.55
C THR A 394 -14.14 9.34 6.88
N PHE A 395 -12.85 9.05 6.95
CA PHE A 395 -12.02 9.48 8.06
C PHE A 395 -11.60 10.93 7.81
N ASP A 396 -11.74 11.77 8.83
CA ASP A 396 -11.12 13.10 8.78
C ASP A 396 -9.61 12.91 9.01
N THR A 397 -8.86 12.92 7.92
CA THR A 397 -7.40 12.88 7.95
C THR A 397 -6.80 14.27 7.87
N SER A 398 -7.58 15.35 7.89
CA SER A 398 -7.06 16.69 7.60
C SER A 398 -6.08 17.20 8.65
N GLY A 399 -5.01 17.86 8.18
CA GLY A 399 -3.99 18.48 9.05
C GLY A 399 -2.95 17.50 9.62
N LEU A 400 -2.84 16.28 9.11
CA LEU A 400 -1.72 15.39 9.43
C LEU A 400 -0.42 15.91 8.80
N ASN A 401 0.69 15.73 9.52
CA ASN A 401 2.04 15.89 9.00
C ASN A 401 2.64 14.50 8.80
N LEU A 402 2.89 14.12 7.55
CA LEU A 402 3.23 12.75 7.14
C LEU A 402 4.58 12.75 6.42
N ARG A 403 5.56 12.07 7.01
CA ARG A 403 6.78 11.63 6.34
C ARG A 403 6.67 10.13 6.05
N ILE A 404 6.37 9.80 4.80
CA ILE A 404 5.99 8.45 4.39
C ILE A 404 7.16 7.79 3.67
N LEU A 405 7.61 6.63 4.12
CA LEU A 405 8.59 5.79 3.42
C LEU A 405 7.87 4.66 2.67
N PRO A 406 7.71 4.73 1.32
CA PRO A 406 7.28 3.61 0.51
C PRO A 406 8.44 2.62 0.36
N LEU A 407 8.42 1.51 1.09
CA LEU A 407 9.50 0.52 1.13
C LEU A 407 9.09 -0.77 0.44
N GLY A 408 9.80 -1.17 -0.62
CA GLY A 408 9.48 -2.42 -1.30
C GLY A 408 10.28 -2.72 -2.55
N ASP A 409 9.66 -3.47 -3.46
CA ASP A 409 10.26 -3.93 -4.71
C ASP A 409 9.80 -3.12 -5.93
N SER A 410 9.73 -3.75 -7.11
CA SER A 410 9.28 -3.13 -8.36
C SER A 410 7.84 -2.60 -8.30
N ILE A 411 7.00 -3.21 -7.46
CA ILE A 411 5.62 -2.75 -7.26
C ILE A 411 5.61 -1.39 -6.54
N THR A 412 6.51 -1.17 -5.58
CA THR A 412 6.66 0.12 -4.90
C THR A 412 7.31 1.17 -5.80
N ASN A 413 8.31 0.75 -6.59
CA ASN A 413 8.97 1.61 -7.59
C ASN A 413 7.96 2.15 -8.62
N GLY A 414 6.92 1.37 -8.94
CA GLY A 414 5.88 1.74 -9.93
C GLY A 414 6.11 1.15 -11.32
N PHE A 415 6.86 0.05 -11.41
CA PHE A 415 7.15 -0.64 -12.67
C PHE A 415 5.86 -1.06 -13.38
N GLN A 416 5.79 -0.91 -14.71
CA GLN A 416 4.59 -1.10 -15.56
C GLN A 416 3.45 -0.07 -15.38
N SER A 417 3.57 0.93 -14.49
CA SER A 417 2.68 2.09 -14.55
C SER A 417 3.06 2.99 -15.72
N SER A 418 2.07 3.60 -16.38
CA SER A 418 2.30 4.46 -17.56
C SER A 418 3.14 5.70 -17.24
N SER A 419 3.12 6.15 -15.99
CA SER A 419 3.82 7.34 -15.50
C SER A 419 5.05 7.04 -14.64
N GLY A 420 5.30 5.78 -14.28
CA GLY A 420 6.33 5.40 -13.31
C GLY A 420 6.00 5.73 -11.84
N ASN A 421 4.84 6.33 -11.56
CA ASN A 421 4.44 6.73 -10.20
C ASN A 421 3.98 5.56 -9.33
N GLY A 422 3.57 4.44 -9.94
CA GLY A 422 2.93 3.35 -9.22
C GLY A 422 1.70 3.82 -8.43
N TYR A 423 1.54 3.31 -7.21
CA TYR A 423 0.43 3.68 -6.32
C TYR A 423 0.61 5.04 -5.64
N ARG A 424 1.82 5.60 -5.66
CA ARG A 424 2.21 6.75 -4.82
C ARG A 424 1.45 8.01 -5.21
N LEU A 425 1.20 8.23 -6.50
CA LEU A 425 0.42 9.38 -6.97
C LEU A 425 -1.04 9.32 -6.48
N GLN A 426 -1.71 8.17 -6.61
CA GLN A 426 -3.09 8.03 -6.12
C GLN A 426 -3.17 8.23 -4.61
N LEU A 427 -2.17 7.73 -3.87
CA LEU A 427 -2.07 7.95 -2.43
C LEU A 427 -1.90 9.44 -2.11
N LEU A 428 -1.00 10.15 -2.81
CA LEU A 428 -0.79 11.59 -2.64
C LEU A 428 -2.08 12.38 -2.90
N ASP A 429 -2.80 12.02 -3.97
CA ASP A 429 -4.07 12.64 -4.33
C ASP A 429 -5.13 12.45 -3.24
N ASN A 430 -5.19 11.27 -2.63
CA ASN A 430 -6.12 10.97 -1.54
C ASN A 430 -5.74 11.69 -0.23
N LEU A 431 -4.46 12.02 -0.03
CA LEU A 431 -3.96 12.71 1.16
C LEU A 431 -4.00 14.24 1.05
N LYS A 432 -4.61 14.82 0.00
CA LYS A 432 -4.78 16.27 -0.14
C LYS A 432 -5.42 16.89 1.11
N GLY A 433 -4.81 17.97 1.60
CA GLY A 433 -5.19 18.62 2.87
C GLY A 433 -4.26 18.27 4.04
N ASN A 434 -3.26 17.43 3.80
CA ASN A 434 -2.16 17.10 4.71
C ASN A 434 -0.84 17.65 4.21
N THR A 435 0.14 17.75 5.10
CA THR A 435 1.55 17.87 4.70
C THR A 435 2.07 16.46 4.46
N VAL A 436 2.50 16.18 3.24
CA VAL A 436 3.03 14.88 2.83
C VAL A 436 4.42 15.10 2.25
N ASP A 437 5.37 14.29 2.75
CA ASP A 437 6.77 14.20 2.37
C ASP A 437 7.05 12.71 2.16
N PHE A 438 7.05 12.24 0.92
CA PHE A 438 7.58 10.90 0.64
C PHE A 438 9.10 10.94 0.80
N VAL A 439 9.64 9.86 1.32
CA VAL A 439 11.07 9.74 1.59
C VAL A 439 11.59 8.40 1.11
N GLY A 440 12.87 8.37 0.78
CA GLY A 440 13.57 7.20 0.25
C GLY A 440 14.72 7.62 -0.66
N SER A 441 15.67 6.73 -0.92
CA SER A 441 16.83 7.02 -1.78
C SER A 441 16.54 6.85 -3.26
N VAL A 442 15.36 6.37 -3.64
CA VAL A 442 14.96 6.13 -5.03
C VAL A 442 13.95 7.18 -5.46
N GLN A 443 14.17 7.81 -6.60
CA GLN A 443 13.19 8.65 -7.26
C GLN A 443 12.64 7.93 -8.50
N ALA A 444 11.30 7.82 -8.57
CA ALA A 444 10.65 7.20 -9.71
C ALA A 444 9.28 7.82 -10.00
N GLY A 445 9.04 8.16 -11.27
CA GLY A 445 7.77 8.67 -11.74
C GLY A 445 7.80 10.15 -12.14
N THR A 446 6.63 10.72 -12.39
CA THR A 446 6.40 12.13 -12.78
C THR A 446 5.62 12.93 -11.74
N MET A 447 5.34 12.34 -10.57
CA MET A 447 4.60 13.00 -9.49
C MET A 447 5.46 14.07 -8.80
N PRO A 448 4.85 15.08 -8.16
CA PRO A 448 5.59 16.20 -7.56
C PRO A 448 6.62 15.78 -6.52
N ASP A 449 6.36 14.67 -5.82
CA ASP A 449 7.24 14.09 -4.81
C ASP A 449 7.46 12.60 -5.18
N PRO A 450 8.49 12.29 -5.96
CA PRO A 450 8.73 10.96 -6.52
C PRO A 450 9.56 10.05 -5.59
N ASP A 451 9.91 10.51 -4.40
CA ASP A 451 10.77 9.80 -3.46
C ASP A 451 10.12 8.48 -3.00
N ASN A 452 10.92 7.42 -2.95
CA ASN A 452 10.53 6.10 -2.50
C ASN A 452 11.76 5.22 -2.20
N GLU A 453 11.51 4.04 -1.66
CA GLU A 453 12.52 3.01 -1.42
C GLU A 453 12.08 1.70 -2.10
N GLY A 454 11.60 1.82 -3.35
CA GLY A 454 11.16 0.73 -4.20
C GLY A 454 12.25 0.27 -5.15
N HIS A 455 12.72 -0.98 -4.99
CA HIS A 455 13.86 -1.52 -5.73
C HIS A 455 13.44 -2.65 -6.66
N ASN A 456 13.54 -2.42 -7.98
CA ASN A 456 13.09 -3.38 -8.99
C ASN A 456 13.79 -4.75 -8.83
N GLY A 457 13.00 -5.82 -8.65
CA GLY A 457 13.51 -7.18 -8.51
C GLY A 457 14.08 -7.55 -7.13
N ALA A 458 14.04 -6.65 -6.14
CA ALA A 458 14.62 -6.89 -4.83
C ALA A 458 13.86 -7.94 -4.01
N THR A 459 14.61 -8.83 -3.36
CA THR A 459 14.12 -9.77 -2.32
C THR A 459 14.04 -9.08 -0.96
N ILE A 460 13.39 -9.72 0.03
CA ILE A 460 13.25 -9.16 1.39
C ILE A 460 14.60 -8.77 2.02
N ASP A 461 15.65 -9.59 1.84
CA ASP A 461 16.99 -9.29 2.39
C ASP A 461 17.63 -8.05 1.74
N GLN A 462 17.41 -7.87 0.43
CA GLN A 462 17.90 -6.71 -0.30
C GLN A 462 17.13 -5.45 0.10
N ILE A 463 15.79 -5.52 0.16
CA ILE A 463 14.94 -4.44 0.68
C ILE A 463 15.37 -4.06 2.09
N SER A 464 15.68 -5.03 2.95
CA SER A 464 16.21 -4.78 4.29
C SER A 464 17.54 -4.03 4.26
N SER A 465 18.40 -4.31 3.28
CA SER A 465 19.68 -3.61 3.11
C SER A 465 19.45 -2.16 2.67
N PHE A 466 18.61 -1.93 1.65
CA PHE A 466 18.29 -0.60 1.12
C PHE A 466 17.60 0.29 2.15
N ALA A 467 16.71 -0.26 2.97
CA ALA A 467 16.07 0.49 4.07
C ALA A 467 17.08 1.15 5.03
N THR A 468 18.33 0.71 5.08
CA THR A 468 19.37 1.35 5.92
C THR A 468 19.63 2.81 5.53
N ALA A 469 19.53 3.15 4.24
CA ALA A 469 19.81 4.49 3.73
C ALA A 469 18.70 5.49 4.10
N SER A 470 17.44 5.06 4.08
CA SER A 470 16.29 5.96 4.29
C SER A 470 15.64 5.89 5.68
N LEU A 471 15.89 4.86 6.49
CA LEU A 471 15.44 4.87 7.89
C LEU A 471 16.01 6.01 8.76
N PRO A 472 17.25 6.51 8.54
CA PRO A 472 17.76 7.73 9.17
C PRO A 472 16.91 8.98 8.88
N GLN A 473 16.09 8.99 7.81
CA GLN A 473 15.16 10.07 7.51
C GLN A 473 13.96 10.11 8.46
N ARG A 474 13.85 9.13 9.37
CA ARG A 474 12.84 9.09 10.44
C ARG A 474 11.39 9.25 9.93
N PRO A 475 10.94 8.41 8.97
CA PRO A 475 9.54 8.39 8.59
C PRO A 475 8.65 8.10 9.79
N ASN A 476 7.49 8.75 9.86
CA ASN A 476 6.45 8.43 10.85
C ASN A 476 5.43 7.42 10.29
N VAL A 477 5.44 7.16 8.98
CA VAL A 477 4.65 6.11 8.33
C VAL A 477 5.55 5.32 7.37
N VAL A 478 5.55 4.00 7.46
CA VAL A 478 6.28 3.11 6.54
C VAL A 478 5.27 2.21 5.83
N LEU A 479 5.27 2.25 4.49
CA LEU A 479 4.44 1.38 3.65
C LEU A 479 5.34 0.23 3.17
N LEU A 480 5.23 -0.94 3.80
CA LEU A 480 6.09 -2.08 3.54
C LEU A 480 5.39 -3.09 2.63
N HIS A 481 5.87 -3.25 1.39
CA HIS A 481 5.44 -4.30 0.47
C HIS A 481 6.66 -5.10 -0.02
N ALA A 482 6.91 -6.26 0.58
CA ALA A 482 8.11 -7.06 0.33
C ALA A 482 7.79 -8.57 0.27
N GLY A 483 8.55 -9.29 -0.56
CA GLY A 483 8.48 -10.75 -0.71
C GLY A 483 8.06 -11.24 -2.09
N THR A 484 7.62 -10.35 -2.99
CA THR A 484 7.17 -10.74 -4.34
C THR A 484 8.26 -11.52 -5.08
N ASN A 485 9.50 -11.02 -5.07
CA ASN A 485 10.62 -11.66 -5.78
C ASN A 485 11.11 -12.94 -5.11
N ASP A 486 11.08 -13.02 -3.76
CA ASP A 486 11.34 -14.26 -3.03
C ASP A 486 10.37 -15.36 -3.48
N ILE A 487 9.08 -15.04 -3.53
CA ILE A 487 8.03 -16.01 -3.81
C ILE A 487 7.96 -16.37 -5.30
N ASN A 488 8.01 -15.37 -6.18
CA ASN A 488 7.97 -15.57 -7.63
C ASN A 488 9.23 -16.33 -8.11
N GLY A 489 10.41 -15.90 -7.66
CA GLY A 489 11.69 -16.54 -7.97
C GLY A 489 11.95 -17.85 -7.23
N ASN A 490 11.05 -18.25 -6.32
CA ASN A 490 11.19 -19.42 -5.45
C ASN A 490 12.51 -19.42 -4.63
N VAL A 491 12.90 -18.24 -4.14
CA VAL A 491 14.10 -18.01 -3.33
C VAL A 491 13.74 -18.18 -1.86
N ASP A 492 14.10 -19.33 -1.30
CA ASP A 492 13.96 -19.63 0.14
C ASP A 492 12.59 -19.23 0.74
N THR A 493 11.53 -19.65 0.06
CA THR A 493 10.15 -19.23 0.33
C THR A 493 9.63 -19.68 1.69
N ALA A 494 10.22 -20.72 2.27
CA ALA A 494 9.88 -21.21 3.61
C ALA A 494 10.31 -20.23 4.72
N ASN A 495 11.44 -19.55 4.56
CA ASN A 495 11.97 -18.61 5.56
C ASN A 495 11.63 -17.14 5.26
N ALA A 496 11.05 -16.85 4.08
CA ALA A 496 10.67 -15.50 3.69
C ALA A 496 9.80 -14.76 4.74
N PRO A 497 8.77 -15.36 5.39
CA PRO A 497 8.03 -14.68 6.45
C PRO A 497 8.93 -14.29 7.65
N GLY A 498 9.89 -15.14 8.01
CA GLY A 498 10.86 -14.85 9.06
C GLY A 498 11.76 -13.68 8.70
N ARG A 499 12.22 -13.59 7.45
CA ARG A 499 12.96 -12.42 6.95
C ARG A 499 12.14 -11.14 6.99
N LEU A 500 10.85 -11.20 6.62
CA LEU A 500 9.95 -10.05 6.72
C LEU A 500 9.83 -9.58 8.18
N SER A 501 9.69 -10.51 9.13
CA SER A 501 9.65 -10.20 10.56
C SER A 501 10.92 -9.47 11.02
N SER A 502 12.09 -9.91 10.58
CA SER A 502 13.38 -9.25 10.87
C SER A 502 13.49 -7.86 10.23
N LEU A 503 12.94 -7.67 9.03
CA LEU A 503 12.86 -6.35 8.40
C LEU A 503 11.95 -5.41 9.22
N ILE A 504 10.79 -5.88 9.67
CA ILE A 504 9.92 -5.11 10.56
C ILE A 504 10.67 -4.72 11.84
N ASP A 505 11.42 -5.64 12.45
CA ASP A 505 12.23 -5.36 13.64
C ASP A 505 13.30 -4.28 13.39
N LYS A 506 13.92 -4.30 12.21
CA LYS A 506 14.88 -3.27 11.81
C LYS A 506 14.24 -1.89 11.70
N VAL A 507 13.06 -1.81 11.09
CA VAL A 507 12.30 -0.56 10.99
C VAL A 507 11.88 -0.07 12.38
N ILE A 508 11.38 -0.95 13.25
CA ILE A 508 11.02 -0.64 14.64
C ILE A 508 12.23 -0.08 15.40
N ALA A 509 13.41 -0.70 15.24
CA ALA A 509 14.62 -0.28 15.94
C ALA A 509 15.10 1.10 15.48
N ALA A 510 15.02 1.40 14.18
CA ALA A 510 15.46 2.68 13.63
C ALA A 510 14.43 3.80 13.81
N CYS A 511 13.14 3.47 13.74
CA CYS A 511 12.00 4.39 13.79
C CYS A 511 10.92 3.89 14.78
N PRO A 512 11.20 3.85 16.10
CA PRO A 512 10.25 3.37 17.11
C PRO A 512 8.94 4.16 17.19
N ASP A 513 8.94 5.41 16.69
CA ASP A 513 7.77 6.29 16.67
C ASP A 513 6.90 6.10 15.40
N ALA A 514 7.38 5.30 14.43
CA ALA A 514 6.69 5.10 13.16
C ALA A 514 5.52 4.12 13.27
N VAL A 515 4.52 4.33 12.43
CA VAL A 515 3.50 3.33 12.10
C VAL A 515 3.94 2.54 10.88
N ILE A 516 4.04 1.22 11.01
CA ILE A 516 4.46 0.33 9.93
C ILE A 516 3.23 -0.38 9.36
N LEU A 517 2.89 -0.10 8.11
CA LEU A 517 1.79 -0.72 7.39
C LEU A 517 2.36 -1.79 6.43
N VAL A 518 2.09 -3.06 6.71
CA VAL A 518 2.70 -4.22 6.03
C VAL A 518 1.70 -4.88 5.10
N ALA A 519 1.89 -4.73 3.80
CA ALA A 519 1.00 -5.29 2.79
C ALA A 519 1.20 -6.81 2.59
N GLN A 520 0.10 -7.52 2.42
CA GLN A 520 0.11 -8.84 1.77
C GLN A 520 0.58 -8.71 0.33
N ILE A 521 1.35 -9.67 -0.17
CA ILE A 521 1.81 -9.62 -1.57
C ILE A 521 0.66 -9.93 -2.53
N LEU A 522 0.69 -9.28 -3.68
CA LEU A 522 -0.35 -9.36 -4.71
C LEU A 522 -0.50 -10.77 -5.30
N PRO A 523 -1.67 -11.10 -5.89
CA PRO A 523 -1.83 -12.29 -6.71
C PRO A 523 -0.81 -12.32 -7.87
N ILE A 524 -0.29 -13.52 -8.17
CA ILE A 524 0.61 -13.77 -9.30
C ILE A 524 -0.10 -14.70 -10.29
N ALA A 525 0.00 -14.43 -11.59
CA ALA A 525 -0.69 -15.20 -12.62
C ALA A 525 -0.22 -16.68 -12.70
N ASP A 526 1.07 -16.94 -12.43
CA ASP A 526 1.57 -18.31 -12.33
C ASP A 526 0.98 -19.03 -11.11
N ALA A 527 0.23 -20.10 -11.34
CA ALA A 527 -0.51 -20.81 -10.29
C ALA A 527 0.41 -21.41 -9.20
N ALA A 528 1.62 -21.85 -9.55
CA ALA A 528 2.56 -22.42 -8.59
C ALA A 528 3.16 -21.32 -7.70
N ALA A 529 3.51 -20.17 -8.28
CA ALA A 529 3.91 -18.98 -7.54
C ALA A 529 2.77 -18.47 -6.65
N ASN A 530 1.53 -18.42 -7.16
CA ASN A 530 0.38 -17.95 -6.39
C ASN A 530 0.02 -18.86 -5.20
N ALA A 531 0.25 -20.16 -5.32
CA ALA A 531 0.13 -21.08 -4.18
C ALA A 531 1.16 -20.76 -3.08
N ARG A 532 2.39 -20.39 -3.46
CA ARG A 532 3.42 -19.91 -2.52
C ARG A 532 3.06 -18.54 -1.93
N VAL A 533 2.46 -17.64 -2.72
CA VAL A 533 1.90 -16.37 -2.24
C VAL A 533 0.88 -16.61 -1.14
N THR A 534 -0.05 -17.55 -1.37
CA THR A 534 -1.08 -17.91 -0.38
C THR A 534 -0.45 -18.40 0.91
N ALA A 535 0.59 -19.23 0.84
CA ALA A 535 1.32 -19.72 2.01
C ALA A 535 2.07 -18.61 2.75
N TYR A 536 2.75 -17.71 2.02
CA TYR A 536 3.44 -16.55 2.57
C TYR A 536 2.46 -15.62 3.30
N ASN A 537 1.38 -15.19 2.61
CA ASN A 537 0.37 -14.29 3.15
C ASN A 537 -0.33 -14.84 4.40
N ALA A 538 -0.48 -16.17 4.50
CA ALA A 538 -1.06 -16.83 5.67
C ALA A 538 -0.20 -16.72 6.95
N ALA A 539 1.11 -16.45 6.84
CA ALA A 539 2.01 -16.32 7.98
C ALA A 539 2.07 -14.90 8.57
N LEU A 540 1.72 -13.87 7.80
CA LEU A 540 1.80 -12.47 8.23
C LEU A 540 0.95 -12.15 9.48
N PRO A 541 -0.31 -12.64 9.64
CA PRO A 541 -1.12 -12.28 10.79
C PRO A 541 -0.44 -12.56 12.15
N ASP A 542 0.24 -13.69 12.28
CA ASP A 542 0.93 -14.07 13.52
C ASP A 542 2.19 -13.22 13.76
N ILE A 543 2.93 -12.89 12.69
CA ILE A 543 4.09 -11.98 12.75
C ILE A 543 3.63 -10.61 13.26
N ILE A 544 2.59 -10.04 12.64
CA ILE A 544 2.10 -8.70 12.99
C ILE A 544 1.54 -8.70 14.42
N ALA A 545 0.76 -9.72 14.79
CA ALA A 545 0.27 -9.86 16.16
C ALA A 545 1.41 -9.85 17.18
N SER A 546 2.51 -10.56 16.92
CA SER A 546 3.66 -10.58 17.82
C SER A 546 4.29 -9.20 18.04
N LYS A 547 4.34 -8.34 17.00
CA LYS A 547 4.92 -6.99 17.10
C LYS A 547 3.99 -6.05 17.88
N VAL A 548 2.68 -6.16 17.67
CA VAL A 548 1.74 -5.31 18.40
C VAL A 548 1.60 -5.75 19.86
N ASP A 549 1.70 -7.05 20.16
CA ASP A 549 1.77 -7.56 21.54
C ASP A 549 3.02 -7.03 22.28
N ALA A 550 4.10 -6.75 21.54
CA ALA A 550 5.30 -6.08 22.06
C ALA A 550 5.15 -4.54 22.17
N GLY A 551 3.99 -3.98 21.83
CA GLY A 551 3.68 -2.55 21.95
C GLY A 551 4.05 -1.70 20.72
N HIS A 552 4.45 -2.32 19.60
CA HIS A 552 4.81 -1.60 18.38
C HIS A 552 3.58 -1.26 17.52
N HIS A 553 3.62 -0.13 16.82
CA HIS A 553 2.54 0.30 15.92
C HIS A 553 2.67 -0.35 14.54
N VAL A 554 2.36 -1.65 14.43
CA VAL A 554 2.48 -2.41 13.17
C VAL A 554 1.13 -2.94 12.74
N MET A 555 0.71 -2.65 11.51
CA MET A 555 -0.59 -3.04 10.96
C MET A 555 -0.44 -3.82 9.65
N MET A 556 -1.15 -4.93 9.51
CA MET A 556 -1.21 -5.65 8.23
C MET A 556 -2.14 -4.92 7.27
N VAL A 557 -1.87 -4.90 5.96
CA VAL A 557 -2.76 -4.34 4.94
C VAL A 557 -3.14 -5.45 3.95
N ASP A 558 -4.44 -5.71 3.80
CA ASP A 558 -4.94 -6.65 2.80
C ASP A 558 -4.90 -5.98 1.42
N MET A 559 -3.77 -6.16 0.74
CA MET A 559 -3.58 -5.73 -0.64
C MET A 559 -3.92 -6.85 -1.62
N HIS A 560 -3.81 -8.11 -1.18
CA HIS A 560 -3.93 -9.28 -2.04
C HIS A 560 -5.35 -9.43 -2.60
N SER A 561 -6.37 -9.30 -1.76
CA SER A 561 -7.76 -9.47 -2.20
C SER A 561 -8.28 -8.30 -3.03
N ARG A 562 -7.53 -7.19 -3.11
CA ARG A 562 -7.98 -5.93 -3.71
C ARG A 562 -7.68 -5.84 -5.20
N LEU A 563 -6.67 -6.56 -5.68
CA LEU A 563 -6.29 -6.53 -7.10
C LEU A 563 -6.89 -7.72 -7.82
N LEU A 564 -7.78 -7.43 -8.78
CA LEU A 564 -8.47 -8.42 -9.61
C LEU A 564 -7.64 -8.77 -10.84
N SER A 565 -8.07 -9.78 -11.62
CA SER A 565 -7.31 -10.25 -12.80
C SER A 565 -7.04 -9.16 -13.85
N GLY A 566 -7.87 -8.11 -13.92
CA GLY A 566 -7.70 -6.96 -14.81
C GLY A 566 -6.76 -5.87 -14.29
N SER A 567 -6.24 -6.01 -13.08
CA SER A 567 -5.39 -5.02 -12.41
C SER A 567 -3.90 -5.15 -12.75
N PHE A 568 -3.50 -6.09 -13.60
CA PHE A 568 -2.11 -6.42 -13.89
C PHE A 568 -1.72 -6.14 -15.35
N ALA A 569 -0.49 -5.69 -15.57
CA ALA A 569 0.07 -5.43 -16.90
C ALA A 569 0.69 -6.69 -17.52
N ASP A 570 1.39 -7.49 -16.72
CA ASP A 570 2.14 -8.68 -17.16
C ASP A 570 1.86 -9.93 -16.30
N GLY A 571 0.83 -9.87 -15.45
CA GLY A 571 0.47 -10.96 -14.53
C GLY A 571 1.29 -11.01 -13.24
N LEU A 572 2.20 -10.06 -13.03
CA LEU A 572 2.96 -9.86 -11.80
C LEU A 572 2.83 -8.42 -11.29
N HIS A 573 3.06 -7.46 -12.17
CA HIS A 573 3.04 -6.04 -11.84
C HIS A 573 1.66 -5.42 -12.12
N PRO A 574 1.18 -4.53 -11.24
CA PRO A 574 -0.05 -3.78 -11.49
C PRO A 574 0.03 -2.93 -12.75
N ASN A 575 -1.10 -2.72 -13.41
CA ASN A 575 -1.30 -1.63 -14.36
C ASN A 575 -1.81 -0.38 -13.62
N ASP A 576 -2.10 0.70 -14.34
CA ASP A 576 -2.56 1.96 -13.74
C ASP A 576 -3.81 1.80 -12.84
N VAL A 577 -4.74 0.92 -13.22
CA VAL A 577 -5.95 0.62 -12.41
C VAL A 577 -5.58 -0.13 -11.13
N GLY A 578 -4.69 -1.11 -11.22
CA GLY A 578 -4.19 -1.83 -10.06
C GLY A 578 -3.43 -0.93 -9.09
N TYR A 579 -2.58 -0.05 -9.61
CA TYR A 579 -1.85 0.92 -8.80
C TYR A 579 -2.76 1.96 -8.13
N SER A 580 -3.79 2.44 -8.83
CA SER A 580 -4.82 3.30 -8.21
C SER A 580 -5.51 2.57 -7.04
N THR A 581 -5.89 1.30 -7.23
CA THR A 581 -6.50 0.49 -6.16
C THR A 581 -5.57 0.30 -4.95
N MET A 582 -4.27 0.12 -5.19
CA MET A 582 -3.27 0.06 -4.12
C MET A 582 -3.17 1.38 -3.36
N GLY A 583 -3.18 2.52 -4.07
CA GLY A 583 -3.12 3.85 -3.46
C GLY A 583 -4.31 4.12 -2.53
N ASP A 584 -5.52 3.74 -2.96
CA ASP A 584 -6.74 3.84 -2.15
C ASP A 584 -6.67 2.94 -0.90
N THR A 585 -6.09 1.75 -1.05
CA THR A 585 -5.94 0.79 0.05
C THR A 585 -4.91 1.26 1.07
N TRP A 586 -3.78 1.82 0.64
CA TRP A 586 -2.82 2.45 1.54
C TRP A 586 -3.41 3.66 2.27
N TYR A 587 -4.12 4.54 1.55
CA TYR A 587 -4.78 5.72 2.14
C TYR A 587 -5.71 5.30 3.27
N SER A 588 -6.51 4.27 3.03
CA SER A 588 -7.45 3.73 4.00
C SER A 588 -6.74 3.22 5.26
N ALA A 589 -5.64 2.48 5.11
CA ALA A 589 -4.84 2.00 6.23
C ALA A 589 -4.22 3.16 7.05
N ILE A 590 -3.68 4.19 6.38
CA ILE A 590 -3.16 5.42 7.04
C ILE A 590 -4.27 6.11 7.81
N ALA A 591 -5.42 6.32 7.17
CA ALA A 591 -6.54 7.03 7.75
C ALA A 591 -7.06 6.34 9.01
N TYR A 592 -7.15 5.01 9.00
CA TYR A 592 -7.52 4.20 10.16
C TYR A 592 -6.46 4.28 11.28
N ALA A 593 -5.18 4.19 10.96
CA ALA A 593 -4.11 4.31 11.94
C ALA A 593 -4.06 5.70 12.62
N ALA A 594 -4.35 6.76 11.87
CA ALA A 594 -4.44 8.11 12.40
C ALA A 594 -5.70 8.33 13.25
N SER A 595 -6.89 8.12 12.69
CA SER A 595 -8.15 8.58 13.29
C SER A 595 -8.69 7.64 14.38
N GLU A 596 -8.63 6.33 14.17
CA GLU A 596 -9.24 5.35 15.07
C GLU A 596 -8.27 4.84 16.13
N LEU A 597 -6.99 4.72 15.77
CA LEU A 597 -5.96 4.24 16.69
C LEU A 597 -5.14 5.38 17.32
N GLY A 598 -5.12 6.56 16.72
CA GLY A 598 -4.32 7.70 17.19
C GLY A 598 -2.82 7.45 17.13
N TRP A 599 -2.37 6.51 16.30
CA TRP A 599 -0.99 6.03 16.25
C TRP A 599 -0.05 6.95 15.50
N ILE A 600 -0.53 7.60 14.44
CA ILE A 600 0.27 8.52 13.65
C ILE A 600 0.46 9.81 14.43
N LYS A 601 1.73 10.14 14.71
CA LYS A 601 2.19 11.39 15.33
C LYS A 601 3.05 12.16 14.35
N ASP A 602 3.23 13.46 14.58
CA ASP A 602 4.12 14.28 13.74
C ASP A 602 5.52 13.66 13.62
N PRO A 603 6.16 13.76 12.45
CA PRO A 603 7.49 13.23 12.23
C PRO A 603 8.49 13.94 13.14
N VAL A 604 9.42 13.15 13.68
CA VAL A 604 10.54 13.68 14.46
C VAL A 604 11.70 14.03 13.53
N PRO A 605 12.60 14.95 13.91
CA PRO A 605 13.78 15.25 13.11
C PRO A 605 14.59 13.97 12.82
N GLY A 606 14.86 13.73 11.54
CA GLY A 606 15.76 12.69 11.06
C GLY A 606 17.17 13.22 10.88
N SER A 607 18.14 12.30 10.77
CA SER A 607 19.51 12.64 10.36
C SER A 607 19.69 12.55 8.85
N GLY A 608 18.88 11.77 8.14
CA GLY A 608 18.75 11.88 6.68
C GLY A 608 17.70 12.93 6.35
N GLY A 609 18.03 13.93 5.55
CA GLY A 609 17.01 14.88 5.10
C GLY A 609 16.11 14.23 4.05
N GLY A 610 14.81 14.52 4.15
CA GLY A 610 13.91 14.35 3.02
C GLY A 610 14.18 15.49 2.03
N HIS A 611 14.16 15.17 0.74
CA HIS A 611 14.44 16.10 -0.35
C HIS A 611 13.19 16.96 -0.62
N VAL A 612 12.94 17.97 0.22
CA VAL A 612 11.91 18.97 -0.10
C VAL A 612 12.48 19.92 -1.14
N ALA A 613 12.15 19.66 -2.42
CA ALA A 613 12.50 20.56 -3.50
C ALA A 613 12.03 22.00 -3.21
N CYS A 614 12.95 22.97 -3.17
CA CYS A 614 12.65 24.37 -3.01
C CYS A 614 11.85 24.88 -4.22
N ALA A 615 10.59 25.23 -3.98
CA ALA A 615 9.76 25.94 -4.96
C ALA A 615 10.14 27.43 -5.12
N THR A 616 11.06 27.95 -4.29
CA THR A 616 11.49 29.34 -4.23
C THR A 616 13.01 29.47 -4.31
N ASP A 617 13.50 30.65 -4.68
CA ASP A 617 14.93 30.94 -4.79
C ASP A 617 15.65 30.62 -3.48
N PRO A 618 16.87 30.02 -3.53
CA PRO A 618 17.61 29.64 -2.34
C PRO A 618 17.98 30.87 -1.50
N VAL A 619 17.80 30.77 -0.19
CA VAL A 619 18.20 31.79 0.79
C VAL A 619 19.41 31.29 1.57
N TRP A 620 20.51 32.03 1.48
CA TRP A 620 21.78 31.66 2.11
C TRP A 620 21.88 32.18 3.56
N TYR A 621 21.72 31.29 4.55
CA TYR A 621 21.85 31.64 5.96
C TYR A 621 23.29 31.42 6.47
N PRO A 622 24.02 32.46 6.93
CA PRO A 622 25.39 32.28 7.42
C PRO A 622 25.46 31.36 8.65
N GLN A 623 26.30 30.32 8.58
CA GLN A 623 26.48 29.33 9.65
C GLN A 623 27.76 29.57 10.47
N GLY A 624 28.71 30.31 9.90
CA GLY A 624 30.04 30.48 10.48
C GLY A 624 31.00 29.36 10.07
N GLU A 625 32.12 29.25 10.78
CA GLU A 625 33.10 28.20 10.56
C GLU A 625 32.55 26.85 11.05
N ILE A 626 32.44 25.88 10.15
CA ILE A 626 31.94 24.53 10.43
C ILE A 626 33.07 23.50 10.52
N ALA A 627 34.26 23.79 9.97
CA ALA A 627 35.44 22.93 10.06
C ALA A 627 36.71 23.77 10.17
N ASN A 628 37.69 23.29 10.93
CA ASN A 628 38.96 23.99 11.16
C ASN A 628 40.13 23.47 10.28
N GLY A 629 39.83 22.70 9.22
CA GLY A 629 40.84 22.20 8.28
C GLY A 629 41.58 20.93 8.68
N ALA A 630 40.86 19.98 9.31
CA ALA A 630 41.36 18.64 9.64
C ALA A 630 42.57 18.57 10.60
N GLY A 631 42.95 19.68 11.24
CA GLY A 631 44.16 19.74 12.07
C GLY A 631 45.46 19.51 11.30
N LEU A 632 45.42 19.58 9.96
CA LEU A 632 46.56 19.46 9.05
C LEU A 632 47.08 20.85 8.60
N GLY A 633 46.40 21.93 9.02
CA GLY A 633 46.63 23.32 8.65
C GLY A 633 47.83 24.01 9.32
N ASP A 634 48.99 23.37 9.40
CA ASP A 634 50.24 24.07 9.73
C ASP A 634 51.38 23.59 8.83
N ASN A 635 51.33 23.97 7.54
CA ASN A 635 52.48 23.94 6.64
C ASN A 635 52.65 25.30 5.96
N ARG A 636 53.59 26.09 6.49
CA ARG A 636 53.94 27.45 6.03
C ARG A 636 54.75 27.44 4.73
N TYR A 637 54.22 27.98 3.64
CA TYR A 637 55.00 28.75 2.64
C TYR A 637 54.10 29.82 2.00
N SER A 638 54.56 31.08 1.97
CA SER A 638 53.71 32.26 1.71
C SER A 638 53.78 32.87 0.30
N SER A 639 54.64 32.41 -0.63
CA SER A 639 54.57 32.80 -2.05
C SER A 639 55.56 32.05 -2.96
N ILE A 640 55.18 31.89 -4.24
CA ILE A 640 56.02 31.42 -5.37
C ILE A 640 56.16 32.58 -6.37
N LEU A 641 57.38 32.89 -6.81
CA LEU A 641 57.64 33.78 -7.95
C LEU A 641 58.25 32.95 -9.09
N CYS A 642 57.50 32.81 -10.19
CA CYS A 642 58.01 32.25 -11.45
C CYS A 642 58.04 33.41 -12.48
N SER A 643 59.14 33.58 -13.21
CA SER A 643 59.32 34.71 -14.14
C SER A 643 58.58 34.52 -15.47
N ASP A 644 58.05 35.62 -16.00
CA ASP A 644 57.13 35.74 -17.16
C ASP A 644 57.71 35.43 -18.57
N TYR A 645 58.36 34.29 -18.83
CA TYR A 645 58.66 33.89 -20.23
C TYR A 645 58.39 32.42 -20.57
N PRO A 646 57.80 32.11 -21.76
CA PRO A 646 57.03 30.88 -21.95
C PRO A 646 57.79 29.68 -22.57
N GLU A 647 59.12 29.67 -22.65
CA GLU A 647 59.82 28.62 -23.43
C GLU A 647 60.95 27.86 -22.72
N ASP A 648 61.19 28.05 -21.42
CA ASP A 648 62.13 27.18 -20.67
C ASP A 648 61.57 26.78 -19.30
N SER A 649 61.14 25.52 -19.22
CA SER A 649 60.83 24.81 -17.98
C SER A 649 62.07 24.73 -17.08
N THR A 650 61.90 24.86 -15.75
CA THR A 650 62.74 24.34 -14.63
C THR A 650 63.31 25.32 -13.58
N GLN A 651 62.93 26.60 -13.53
CA GLN A 651 63.37 27.48 -12.43
C GLN A 651 62.23 28.29 -11.79
N CYS A 652 61.74 27.85 -10.63
CA CYS A 652 60.93 28.67 -9.71
C CYS A 652 61.65 28.78 -8.36
N THR A 653 61.55 29.94 -7.70
CA THR A 653 62.21 30.22 -6.41
C THR A 653 61.15 30.34 -5.30
N CYS A 654 61.34 29.65 -4.17
CA CYS A 654 60.46 29.69 -2.99
C CYS A 654 61.09 30.52 -1.86
N VAL A 655 60.32 31.36 -1.17
CA VAL A 655 60.83 32.22 -0.07
C VAL A 655 59.89 32.21 1.14
N ASN A 656 60.47 32.22 2.36
CA ASN A 656 59.75 32.31 3.64
C ASN A 656 59.85 33.73 4.24
N SER A 657 58.75 34.25 4.77
CA SER A 657 58.68 35.52 5.54
C SER A 657 57.97 35.24 6.89
N PRO A 658 58.35 35.86 8.03
CA PRO A 658 59.04 37.14 8.16
C PRO A 658 60.52 37.05 8.49
N VAL A 659 61.25 38.01 7.92
CA VAL A 659 62.70 38.20 7.94
C VAL A 659 63.25 38.31 9.37
N THR A 660 64.12 37.39 9.80
CA THR A 660 65.12 37.69 10.85
C THR A 660 66.47 36.97 10.75
N ASN A 661 66.78 36.13 9.75
CA ASN A 661 68.18 35.66 9.59
C ASN A 661 68.51 35.16 8.17
N LEU A 662 69.62 35.68 7.62
CA LEU A 662 70.19 35.37 6.30
C LEU A 662 71.00 34.06 6.30
N ALA A 663 70.38 32.92 6.63
CA ALA A 663 71.04 31.63 6.49
C ALA A 663 70.01 30.57 6.09
N TYR A 664 70.36 29.75 5.09
CA TYR A 664 69.56 28.72 4.41
C TYR A 664 68.81 29.18 3.15
N VAL A 665 69.60 29.41 2.10
CA VAL A 665 69.18 29.15 0.71
C VAL A 665 69.68 27.74 0.37
N GLU A 666 68.80 26.77 0.24
CA GLU A 666 69.12 25.53 -0.48
C GLU A 666 68.57 25.64 -1.90
N THR A 667 69.45 25.87 -2.88
CA THR A 667 69.17 25.64 -4.29
C THR A 667 69.56 24.20 -4.61
N LYS A 668 68.57 23.34 -4.89
CA LYS A 668 68.81 22.02 -5.48
C LYS A 668 68.39 22.03 -6.94
N VAL A 669 69.38 21.84 -7.81
CA VAL A 669 69.18 21.66 -9.24
C VAL A 669 68.84 20.17 -9.46
N GLY A 670 67.62 19.88 -9.93
CA GLY A 670 67.26 18.53 -10.40
C GLY A 670 65.98 17.90 -9.86
N ASP A 671 65.28 18.49 -8.90
CA ASP A 671 64.00 17.94 -8.40
C ASP A 671 62.78 18.59 -9.08
N THR A 672 61.79 17.76 -9.43
CA THR A 672 60.51 18.18 -10.04
C THR A 672 59.60 18.87 -9.02
N CYS A 673 58.78 19.84 -9.46
CA CYS A 673 57.78 20.56 -8.65
C CYS A 673 56.68 19.69 -8.00
N ALA A 674 56.77 18.37 -8.03
CA ALA A 674 55.83 17.42 -7.44
C ALA A 674 55.66 17.59 -5.91
N GLY A 675 56.57 18.30 -5.25
CA GLY A 675 56.48 18.65 -3.83
C GLY A 675 56.16 20.12 -3.52
N MET A 676 55.72 20.95 -4.48
CA MET A 676 55.47 22.38 -4.25
C MET A 676 53.99 22.66 -3.95
N SER A 677 53.73 23.37 -2.84
CA SER A 677 52.44 23.75 -2.25
C SER A 677 51.32 24.03 -3.26
N TYR A 678 50.44 23.06 -3.47
CA TYR A 678 49.09 23.35 -3.98
C TYR A 678 48.37 24.21 -2.94
N ASP A 679 47.54 25.15 -3.40
CA ASP A 679 46.58 25.81 -2.52
C ASP A 679 45.80 24.71 -1.79
N MET A 680 45.85 24.68 -0.45
CA MET A 680 45.34 23.55 0.34
C MET A 680 43.84 23.34 0.13
N ILE A 681 43.21 24.34 -0.46
CA ILE A 681 41.84 24.30 -0.93
C ILE A 681 41.53 23.12 -1.86
N HIS A 682 42.47 22.71 -2.72
CA HIS A 682 42.30 21.55 -3.59
C HIS A 682 42.45 20.21 -2.87
N ALA A 683 42.90 20.22 -1.61
CA ALA A 683 42.94 19.02 -0.78
C ALA A 683 41.57 18.72 -0.16
N VAL A 684 40.68 19.70 -0.10
CA VAL A 684 39.37 19.55 0.54
C VAL A 684 38.37 19.04 -0.47
N HIS A 685 37.74 17.92 -0.13
CA HIS A 685 36.62 17.35 -0.87
C HIS A 685 35.47 17.08 0.10
N PHE A 686 34.26 17.02 -0.46
CA PHE A 686 33.07 16.63 0.25
C PHE A 686 32.38 15.52 -0.53
N ALA A 687 32.03 14.44 0.15
CA ALA A 687 31.28 13.33 -0.44
C ALA A 687 30.60 12.52 0.67
N ASP A 688 29.39 12.02 0.41
CA ASP A 688 28.72 11.09 1.32
C ASP A 688 29.39 9.71 1.22
N LEU A 689 30.07 9.27 2.27
CA LEU A 689 30.76 7.98 2.29
C LEU A 689 29.94 6.88 2.98
N ASN A 690 28.97 7.25 3.82
CA ASN A 690 28.20 6.30 4.64
C ASN A 690 26.75 6.13 4.18
N GLY A 691 26.29 6.93 3.22
CA GLY A 691 24.98 6.85 2.57
C GLY A 691 23.87 7.44 3.41
N ASP A 692 24.17 8.44 4.24
CA ASP A 692 23.18 9.07 5.12
C ASP A 692 22.67 10.44 4.63
N GLY A 693 23.03 10.82 3.41
CA GLY A 693 22.71 12.06 2.73
C GLY A 693 23.69 13.19 3.03
N ARG A 694 24.48 13.09 4.10
CA ARG A 694 25.38 14.18 4.52
C ARG A 694 26.79 13.94 4.01
N ALA A 695 27.37 14.95 3.37
CA ALA A 695 28.73 14.85 2.88
C ALA A 695 29.75 14.89 4.03
N GLU A 696 30.68 13.94 4.00
CA GLU A 696 31.88 13.92 4.83
C GLU A 696 32.91 14.97 4.40
N TYR A 697 33.66 15.51 5.35
CA TYR A 697 34.85 16.29 5.05
C TYR A 697 36.00 15.33 4.75
N LEU A 698 36.59 15.48 3.56
CA LEU A 698 37.70 14.66 3.09
C LEU A 698 38.94 15.51 2.85
N TRP A 699 40.08 15.02 3.31
CA TRP A 699 41.40 15.54 2.97
C TRP A 699 42.12 14.59 2.02
N VAL A 700 42.34 15.04 0.79
CA VAL A 700 43.05 14.29 -0.25
C VAL A 700 44.53 14.68 -0.26
N GLY A 701 45.41 13.72 0.00
CA GLY A 701 46.86 13.84 -0.09
C GLY A 701 47.34 14.06 -1.52
N ALA A 702 48.59 14.51 -1.69
CA ALA A 702 49.18 14.75 -3.01
C ALA A 702 49.23 13.47 -3.88
N ASP A 703 49.34 12.31 -3.24
CA ASP A 703 49.37 10.96 -3.80
C ASP A 703 47.98 10.32 -3.94
N GLY A 704 46.91 11.08 -3.69
CA GLY A 704 45.54 10.60 -3.74
C GLY A 704 45.11 9.80 -2.50
N SER A 705 45.93 9.73 -1.45
CA SER A 705 45.48 9.22 -0.15
C SER A 705 44.34 10.07 0.41
N VAL A 706 43.46 9.49 1.23
CA VAL A 706 42.26 10.17 1.72
C VAL A 706 42.16 10.00 3.22
N THR A 707 42.04 11.10 3.95
CA THR A 707 41.66 11.13 5.36
C THR A 707 40.24 11.66 5.47
N ALA A 708 39.35 10.91 6.11
CA ALA A 708 37.94 11.29 6.25
C ALA A 708 37.59 11.72 7.67
N PHE A 709 36.59 12.60 7.77
CA PHE A 709 35.97 13.06 9.00
C PHE A 709 34.47 12.89 8.84
N LEU A 710 33.90 11.97 9.61
CA LEU A 710 32.47 11.63 9.59
C LEU A 710 31.62 12.85 9.98
N ASN A 711 30.59 13.14 9.20
CA ASN A 711 29.62 14.18 9.49
C ASN A 711 28.53 13.66 10.44
N LEU A 712 28.58 14.09 11.71
CA LEU A 712 27.61 13.71 12.73
C LEU A 712 26.28 14.47 12.63
N GLY A 713 26.13 15.35 11.64
CA GLY A 713 24.96 16.20 11.44
C GLY A 713 24.95 17.45 12.33
N PRO A 714 23.84 18.23 12.26
CA PRO A 714 23.72 19.52 12.92
C PRO A 714 23.91 19.48 14.45
N THR A 715 24.62 20.47 14.96
CA THR A 715 24.89 20.70 16.38
C THR A 715 23.82 21.60 16.97
N GLY A 716 22.71 20.99 17.40
CA GLY A 716 21.58 21.68 18.03
C GLY A 716 20.30 21.61 17.22
N SER A 717 19.22 22.18 17.75
CA SER A 717 17.87 22.07 17.18
C SER A 717 17.40 23.34 16.44
N ASP A 718 18.29 24.30 16.21
CA ASP A 718 17.95 25.55 15.51
C ASP A 718 18.03 25.31 14.00
N PRO A 719 16.90 25.31 13.26
CA PRO A 719 16.90 25.03 11.83
C PRO A 719 17.66 26.09 11.02
N THR A 720 17.86 27.30 11.58
CA THR A 720 18.68 28.34 10.94
C THR A 720 20.18 28.09 11.09
N LYS A 721 20.57 27.06 11.85
CA LYS A 721 21.95 26.62 12.09
C LYS A 721 22.22 25.19 11.60
N ALA A 722 21.39 24.69 10.68
CA ALA A 722 21.41 23.27 10.28
C ALA A 722 22.72 22.80 9.62
N ALA A 723 23.54 23.70 9.06
CA ALA A 723 24.86 23.30 8.51
C ALA A 723 25.99 23.34 9.55
N THR A 724 25.71 23.70 10.82
CA THR A 724 26.72 23.62 11.90
C THR A 724 26.94 22.16 12.30
N VAL A 725 27.86 21.46 11.67
CA VAL A 725 28.01 20.01 11.85
C VAL A 725 29.09 19.61 12.85
N GLY A 726 28.90 18.45 13.49
CA GLY A 726 29.94 17.81 14.30
C GLY A 726 30.84 16.91 13.46
N TRP A 727 32.16 17.10 13.51
CA TRP A 727 33.11 16.24 12.78
C TRP A 727 33.78 15.21 13.68
N LEU A 728 33.70 13.94 13.30
CA LEU A 728 34.43 12.87 13.97
C LEU A 728 35.59 12.37 13.09
N PRO A 729 36.86 12.42 13.53
CA PRO A 729 37.97 11.89 12.75
C PRO A 729 37.85 10.39 12.50
N SER A 730 37.75 10.00 11.23
CA SER A 730 37.70 8.60 10.79
C SER A 730 39.09 8.05 10.41
N GLY A 731 40.06 8.96 10.19
CA GLY A 731 41.44 8.60 9.85
C GLY A 731 41.63 8.36 8.35
N VAL A 732 42.74 7.71 7.99
CA VAL A 732 43.08 7.41 6.59
C VAL A 732 42.21 6.26 6.09
N ILE A 733 41.38 6.53 5.07
CA ILE A 733 40.44 5.57 4.47
C ILE A 733 40.91 5.06 3.10
N ALA A 734 41.87 5.74 2.47
CA ALA A 734 42.50 5.29 1.25
C ALA A 734 43.99 5.66 1.28
N THR A 735 44.86 4.75 0.86
CA THR A 735 46.31 5.00 0.77
C THR A 735 46.73 5.60 -0.57
N GLY A 736 45.76 5.93 -1.44
CA GLY A 736 46.00 6.38 -2.81
C GLY A 736 46.11 5.21 -3.79
N ALA A 737 45.56 5.39 -4.99
CA ALA A 737 45.54 4.38 -6.05
C ALA A 737 46.39 4.76 -7.28
N GLY A 738 47.46 5.54 -7.06
CA GLY A 738 48.38 5.99 -8.10
C GLY A 738 47.92 7.24 -8.88
N GLY A 739 46.75 7.80 -8.54
CA GLY A 739 46.30 9.10 -9.03
C GLY A 739 46.79 10.25 -8.14
N LEU A 740 47.09 11.41 -8.74
CA LEU A 740 47.41 12.63 -7.99
C LEU A 740 46.14 13.26 -7.44
N ARG A 741 46.27 14.09 -6.39
CA ARG A 741 45.14 14.83 -5.76
C ARG A 741 44.09 15.34 -6.74
N HIS A 742 44.50 16.10 -7.75
CA HIS A 742 43.60 16.75 -8.72
C HIS A 742 42.91 15.78 -9.69
N GLN A 743 43.29 14.51 -9.66
CA GLN A 743 42.68 13.42 -10.43
C GLN A 743 41.64 12.66 -9.60
N ILE A 744 41.57 12.91 -8.30
CA ILE A 744 40.64 12.20 -7.42
C ILE A 744 39.30 12.92 -7.44
N GLN A 745 38.25 12.15 -7.71
CA GLN A 745 36.86 12.58 -7.57
C GLN A 745 36.07 11.53 -6.79
N PHE A 746 34.92 11.93 -6.27
CA PHE A 746 33.99 11.06 -5.57
C PHE A 746 32.61 11.24 -6.18
N ALA A 747 31.91 10.14 -6.46
CA ALA A 747 30.56 10.15 -6.99
C ALA A 747 29.88 8.81 -6.75
N ASP A 748 28.58 8.80 -6.48
CA ASP A 748 27.79 7.56 -6.37
C ASP A 748 27.50 7.01 -7.77
N LEU A 749 28.17 5.93 -8.16
CA LEU A 749 28.02 5.31 -9.48
C LEU A 749 26.97 4.19 -9.49
N ASN A 750 26.66 3.57 -8.35
CA ASN A 750 25.76 2.42 -8.27
C ASN A 750 24.37 2.76 -7.72
N GLY A 751 24.18 3.97 -7.20
CA GLY A 751 22.92 4.50 -6.68
C GLY A 751 22.59 4.00 -5.29
N ASP A 752 23.60 3.64 -4.49
CA ASP A 752 23.40 3.15 -3.12
C ASP A 752 23.52 4.23 -2.03
N GLY A 753 23.67 5.49 -2.45
CA GLY A 753 23.85 6.68 -1.61
C GLY A 753 25.31 6.94 -1.24
N ARG A 754 26.24 6.03 -1.54
CA ARG A 754 27.64 6.15 -1.11
C ARG A 754 28.55 6.47 -2.29
N ALA A 755 29.42 7.45 -2.11
CA ALA A 755 30.33 7.85 -3.16
C ALA A 755 31.49 6.86 -3.34
N GLU A 756 31.74 6.49 -4.60
CA GLU A 756 32.92 5.76 -5.05
C GLU A 756 34.19 6.62 -5.03
N TYR A 757 35.35 5.99 -4.86
CA TYR A 757 36.64 6.64 -5.09
C TYR A 757 37.03 6.51 -6.56
N LEU A 758 37.21 7.65 -7.24
CA LEU A 758 37.50 7.71 -8.68
C LEU A 758 38.87 8.30 -8.96
N VAL A 759 39.61 7.70 -9.90
CA VAL A 759 40.82 8.28 -10.49
C VAL A 759 40.51 8.65 -11.94
N VAL A 760 40.45 9.96 -12.19
CA VAL A 760 40.28 10.55 -13.52
C VAL A 760 41.66 10.79 -14.16
N HIS A 761 41.95 10.01 -15.20
CA HIS A 761 43.21 10.08 -15.92
C HIS A 761 43.27 11.31 -16.84
N ALA A 762 44.47 11.73 -17.22
CA ALA A 762 44.69 12.94 -18.03
C ALA A 762 43.93 12.94 -19.38
N ASN A 763 43.60 11.77 -19.92
CA ASN A 763 42.84 11.58 -21.17
C ASN A 763 41.30 11.47 -20.97
N GLY A 764 40.81 11.72 -19.76
CA GLY A 764 39.40 11.62 -19.39
C GLY A 764 38.91 10.19 -19.12
N SER A 765 39.78 9.17 -19.23
CA SER A 765 39.42 7.82 -18.79
C SER A 765 39.36 7.74 -17.26
N VAL A 766 38.53 6.85 -16.71
CA VAL A 766 38.23 6.82 -15.27
C VAL A 766 38.36 5.39 -14.73
N SER A 767 39.07 5.26 -13.61
CA SER A 767 39.11 4.02 -12.82
C SER A 767 38.36 4.21 -11.51
N ALA A 768 37.59 3.22 -11.08
CA ALA A 768 36.77 3.30 -9.88
C ALA A 768 37.09 2.21 -8.85
N TRP A 769 36.83 2.55 -7.59
CA TRP A 769 36.80 1.64 -6.45
C TRP A 769 35.45 1.79 -5.76
N LEU A 770 34.69 0.70 -5.73
CA LEU A 770 33.37 0.60 -5.12
C LEU A 770 33.46 0.81 -3.62
N ASN A 771 32.59 1.65 -3.07
CA ASN A 771 32.44 1.85 -1.64
C ASN A 771 31.59 0.71 -1.04
N LEU A 772 32.21 -0.17 -0.25
CA LEU A 772 31.47 -1.25 0.44
C LEU A 772 30.88 -0.82 1.80
N GLY A 773 31.11 0.42 2.21
CA GLY A 773 30.71 0.99 3.50
C GLY A 773 31.72 0.74 4.63
N GLY A 774 31.39 1.31 5.78
CA GLY A 774 32.12 1.14 7.04
C GLY A 774 31.84 -0.19 7.74
N PRO A 775 32.67 -0.59 8.73
CA PRO A 775 32.48 -1.81 9.51
C PRO A 775 31.27 -1.77 10.45
N ASP A 776 30.73 -0.58 10.71
CA ASP A 776 29.56 -0.34 11.55
C ASP A 776 28.84 0.95 11.11
N ASN A 777 27.60 1.15 11.59
CA ASN A 777 26.83 2.40 11.39
C ASN A 777 27.11 3.43 12.50
N GLY A 778 28.25 3.29 13.18
CA GLY A 778 28.61 4.11 14.35
C GLY A 778 29.78 5.04 14.04
N PRO A 779 30.65 5.30 15.03
CA PRO A 779 31.85 6.12 14.87
C PRO A 779 32.78 5.75 13.70
N ASN A 780 32.64 4.57 13.12
CA ASN A 780 33.45 4.09 12.01
C ASN A 780 32.71 4.07 10.66
N ALA A 781 31.51 4.66 10.56
CA ALA A 781 30.68 4.60 9.35
C ALA A 781 31.41 5.07 8.08
N ALA A 782 32.24 6.12 8.19
CA ALA A 782 33.05 6.62 7.07
C ALA A 782 34.37 5.85 6.83
N LYS A 783 34.68 4.78 7.57
CA LYS A 783 35.87 3.94 7.34
C LYS A 783 35.62 2.93 6.24
N VAL A 784 35.61 3.43 5.01
CA VAL A 784 35.25 2.68 3.80
C VAL A 784 36.20 1.51 3.51
N SER A 785 35.62 0.38 3.10
CA SER A 785 36.34 -0.69 2.39
C SER A 785 36.19 -0.51 0.87
N TRP A 786 37.30 -0.37 0.16
CA TRP A 786 37.34 -0.12 -1.28
C TRP A 786 37.52 -1.39 -2.11
N LEU A 787 36.59 -1.69 -3.01
CA LEU A 787 36.70 -2.82 -3.96
C LEU A 787 37.07 -2.32 -5.36
N PRO A 788 38.27 -2.65 -5.91
CA PRO A 788 38.68 -2.19 -7.24
C PRO A 788 37.76 -2.69 -8.35
N GLN A 789 37.29 -1.79 -9.21
CA GLN A 789 36.41 -2.10 -10.34
C GLN A 789 37.12 -2.01 -11.70
N GLY A 790 38.31 -1.41 -11.71
CA GLY A 790 39.10 -1.19 -12.93
C GLY A 790 38.61 0.03 -13.71
N LEU A 791 38.77 0.00 -15.04
CA LEU A 791 38.38 1.09 -15.92
C LEU A 791 36.86 1.08 -16.15
N ILE A 792 36.18 2.14 -15.71
CA ILE A 792 34.73 2.33 -15.86
C ILE A 792 34.37 3.24 -17.03
N ALA A 793 35.29 4.11 -17.45
CA ALA A 793 35.14 4.94 -18.64
C ALA A 793 36.45 4.96 -19.42
N THR A 794 36.39 4.74 -20.74
CA THR A 794 37.58 4.79 -21.61
C THR A 794 38.02 6.21 -21.93
N GLY A 795 37.24 7.21 -21.52
CA GLY A 795 37.42 8.61 -21.88
C GLY A 795 36.87 8.93 -23.26
N THR A 796 36.60 10.22 -23.48
CA THR A 796 35.97 10.72 -24.72
C THR A 796 36.98 11.45 -25.62
N GLY A 797 38.26 11.42 -25.27
CA GLY A 797 39.32 12.23 -25.88
C GLY A 797 39.42 13.64 -25.29
N SER A 798 38.52 14.01 -24.38
CA SER A 798 38.59 15.27 -23.62
C SER A 798 39.63 15.17 -22.49
N PRO A 799 40.30 16.28 -22.11
CA PRO A 799 41.23 16.26 -20.99
C PRO A 799 40.56 15.85 -19.68
N GLY A 800 41.25 15.12 -18.81
CA GLY A 800 40.72 14.70 -17.50
C GLY A 800 40.19 15.84 -16.65
N ALA A 801 40.82 17.02 -16.72
CA ALA A 801 40.37 18.24 -16.05
C ALA A 801 39.02 18.81 -16.55
N SER A 802 38.42 18.19 -17.57
CA SER A 802 37.06 18.51 -18.03
C SER A 802 35.99 17.57 -17.49
N VAL A 803 36.37 16.47 -16.86
CA VAL A 803 35.43 15.45 -16.38
C VAL A 803 34.80 15.90 -15.08
N MET A 804 33.49 15.78 -15.01
CA MET A 804 32.68 15.94 -13.80
C MET A 804 31.69 14.79 -13.69
N PHE A 805 31.19 14.57 -12.48
CA PHE A 805 30.14 13.60 -12.20
C PHE A 805 29.01 14.28 -11.45
N ALA A 806 27.77 14.08 -11.92
CA ALA A 806 26.56 14.57 -11.27
C ALA A 806 25.36 13.78 -11.80
N ASP A 807 24.31 13.61 -10.99
CA ASP A 807 23.06 12.96 -11.40
C ASP A 807 22.20 13.96 -12.18
N LEU A 808 22.04 13.76 -13.50
CA LEU A 808 21.25 14.68 -14.33
C LEU A 808 19.78 14.29 -14.44
N ASN A 809 19.45 13.02 -14.25
CA ASN A 809 18.10 12.47 -14.45
C ASN A 809 17.35 12.18 -13.14
N GLY A 810 18.02 12.32 -11.99
CA GLY A 810 17.46 12.08 -10.66
C GLY A 810 17.20 10.59 -10.43
N ASP A 811 18.08 9.71 -10.88
CA ASP A 811 17.96 8.26 -10.64
C ASP A 811 18.87 7.74 -9.52
N GLY A 812 19.54 8.66 -8.81
CA GLY A 812 20.50 8.42 -7.74
C GLY A 812 21.90 8.09 -8.23
N ARG A 813 22.14 7.98 -9.56
CA ARG A 813 23.44 7.61 -10.11
C ARG A 813 24.10 8.78 -10.81
N ALA A 814 25.37 8.99 -10.50
CA ALA A 814 26.15 10.03 -11.12
C ALA A 814 26.46 9.71 -12.59
N ASP A 815 26.19 10.68 -13.46
CA ASP A 815 26.48 10.64 -14.88
C ASP A 815 27.88 11.15 -15.20
N TYR A 816 28.45 10.68 -16.30
CA TYR A 816 29.76 11.15 -16.76
C TYR A 816 29.58 12.38 -17.63
N LEU A 817 30.21 13.49 -17.25
CA LEU A 817 30.10 14.78 -17.92
C LEU A 817 31.47 15.23 -18.44
N THR A 818 31.48 15.97 -19.56
CA THR A 818 32.65 16.75 -19.98
C THR A 818 32.28 18.20 -20.20
N VAL A 819 33.03 19.10 -19.57
CA VAL A 819 32.85 20.55 -19.68
C VAL A 819 33.92 21.16 -20.58
N SER A 820 33.49 21.82 -21.64
CA SER A 820 34.37 22.50 -22.59
C SER A 820 35.01 23.75 -21.96
N PRO A 821 36.08 24.31 -22.57
CA PRO A 821 36.65 25.59 -22.14
C PRO A 821 35.67 26.77 -22.10
N THR A 822 34.55 26.69 -22.82
CA THR A 822 33.49 27.72 -22.88
C THR A 822 32.27 27.38 -22.02
N GLY A 823 32.39 26.38 -21.13
CA GLY A 823 31.32 25.95 -20.23
C GLY A 823 30.24 25.11 -20.89
N ALA A 824 30.43 24.62 -22.13
CA ALA A 824 29.49 23.70 -22.77
C ALA A 824 29.61 22.30 -22.16
N VAL A 825 28.50 21.62 -21.91
CA VAL A 825 28.48 20.32 -21.23
C VAL A 825 27.98 19.26 -22.20
N SER A 826 28.76 18.19 -22.33
CA SER A 826 28.32 16.93 -22.94
C SER A 826 28.16 15.87 -21.86
N ALA A 827 27.12 15.04 -21.99
CA ALA A 827 26.78 14.05 -20.97
C ALA A 827 26.66 12.63 -21.53
N TRP A 828 26.91 11.66 -20.65
CA TRP A 828 26.69 10.25 -20.84
C TRP A 828 25.95 9.71 -19.63
N LEU A 829 24.73 9.22 -19.83
CA LEU A 829 23.91 8.67 -18.75
C LEU A 829 24.50 7.37 -18.22
N ASN A 830 24.51 7.23 -16.91
CA ASN A 830 24.82 5.99 -16.23
C ASN A 830 23.59 5.06 -16.22
N LEU A 831 23.60 4.03 -17.06
CA LEU A 831 22.49 3.06 -17.09
C LEU A 831 22.60 1.95 -16.03
N GLY A 832 23.63 2.00 -15.18
CA GLY A 832 23.99 0.92 -14.28
C GLY A 832 24.40 -0.38 -15.00
N SER A 833 24.58 -1.44 -14.20
CA SER A 833 24.57 -2.82 -14.66
C SER A 833 23.46 -3.58 -13.91
N ASN A 834 22.94 -4.67 -14.49
CA ASN A 834 22.09 -5.59 -13.73
C ASN A 834 22.88 -6.02 -12.47
N ILE A 835 22.32 -5.69 -11.31
CA ILE A 835 22.96 -5.59 -9.99
C ILE A 835 23.85 -6.80 -9.65
N ASP A 836 25.17 -6.59 -9.63
CA ASP A 836 26.13 -7.45 -8.95
C ASP A 836 26.81 -6.61 -7.85
N ASN A 837 26.57 -6.82 -6.55
CA ASN A 837 27.51 -6.38 -5.48
C ASN A 837 28.84 -7.20 -5.49
N GLY A 838 29.11 -7.85 -6.63
CA GLY A 838 30.29 -8.63 -6.89
C GLY A 838 31.40 -7.79 -7.51
N PRO A 839 32.39 -8.43 -8.16
CA PRO A 839 33.58 -7.76 -8.71
C PRO A 839 33.31 -6.71 -9.82
N ASN A 840 32.04 -6.50 -10.22
CA ASN A 840 31.64 -5.66 -11.34
C ASN A 840 30.59 -4.58 -10.97
N ALA A 841 30.25 -4.37 -9.70
CA ALA A 841 29.13 -3.51 -9.27
C ALA A 841 29.18 -2.07 -9.81
N ALA A 842 30.38 -1.48 -9.92
CA ALA A 842 30.54 -0.13 -10.45
C ALA A 842 30.92 -0.11 -11.93
N LYS A 843 30.77 -1.23 -12.66
CA LYS A 843 30.90 -1.20 -14.12
C LYS A 843 29.67 -0.56 -14.75
N VAL A 844 29.88 0.64 -15.26
CA VAL A 844 28.83 1.47 -15.84
C VAL A 844 28.70 1.23 -17.35
N SER A 845 27.45 1.20 -17.83
CA SER A 845 27.13 1.37 -19.26
C SER A 845 26.79 2.83 -19.53
N TRP A 846 27.67 3.53 -20.26
CA TRP A 846 27.52 4.95 -20.59
C TRP A 846 26.70 5.17 -21.85
N LEU A 847 25.53 5.80 -21.72
CA LEU A 847 24.68 6.14 -22.86
C LEU A 847 24.90 7.60 -23.31
N PRO A 848 25.50 7.85 -24.49
CA PRO A 848 25.79 9.20 -24.94
C PRO A 848 24.53 10.03 -25.18
N GLN A 849 24.48 11.23 -24.59
CA GLN A 849 23.40 12.20 -24.76
C GLN A 849 23.75 13.34 -25.72
N GLY A 850 25.05 13.51 -25.98
CA GLY A 850 25.58 14.63 -26.76
C GLY A 850 25.74 15.88 -25.91
N VAL A 851 25.70 17.05 -26.54
CA VAL A 851 25.80 18.36 -25.86
C VAL A 851 24.45 18.68 -25.22
N ILE A 852 24.41 18.71 -23.89
CA ILE A 852 23.21 19.01 -23.10
C ILE A 852 23.12 20.48 -22.71
N ALA A 853 24.26 21.18 -22.68
CA ALA A 853 24.32 22.63 -22.48
C ALA A 853 25.32 23.23 -23.47
N THR A 854 24.92 24.25 -24.22
CA THR A 854 25.84 24.94 -25.15
C THR A 854 26.86 25.82 -24.44
N GLY A 855 26.71 25.99 -23.13
CA GLY A 855 27.48 26.91 -22.30
C GLY A 855 26.94 28.33 -22.39
N VAL A 856 27.21 29.10 -21.34
CA VAL A 856 26.76 30.50 -21.18
C VAL A 856 27.92 31.51 -21.35
N GLY A 857 29.02 31.06 -21.96
CA GLY A 857 30.22 31.88 -22.20
C GLY A 857 31.13 32.05 -20.98
N SER A 858 30.83 31.37 -19.88
CA SER A 858 31.72 31.26 -18.71
C SER A 858 32.85 30.27 -18.98
N ASP A 859 33.97 30.43 -18.28
CA ASP A 859 35.05 29.46 -18.37
C ASP A 859 34.66 28.12 -17.70
N ARG A 860 35.39 27.05 -18.06
CA ARG A 860 35.18 25.71 -17.50
C ARG A 860 35.27 25.68 -15.97
N ASN A 861 36.19 26.41 -15.37
CA ASN A 861 36.44 26.36 -13.92
C ASN A 861 35.35 27.09 -13.14
N ALA A 862 34.62 27.98 -13.80
CA ALA A 862 33.44 28.66 -13.30
C ALA A 862 32.17 27.82 -13.44
N THR A 863 32.15 26.81 -14.30
CA THR A 863 30.99 25.92 -14.47
C THR A 863 31.02 24.83 -13.40
N VAL A 864 29.94 24.66 -12.65
CA VAL A 864 29.76 23.56 -11.70
C VAL A 864 28.34 22.99 -11.85
N ILE A 865 28.16 21.71 -11.51
CA ILE A 865 26.89 20.99 -11.68
C ILE A 865 26.53 20.36 -10.33
N HIS A 866 25.50 20.88 -9.66
CA HIS A 866 25.07 20.44 -8.33
C HIS A 866 23.57 20.68 -8.17
N ASP A 867 22.90 19.85 -7.39
CA ASP A 867 21.50 20.04 -7.03
C ASP A 867 21.38 21.17 -5.99
N ILE A 868 20.79 22.30 -6.40
CA ILE A 868 20.61 23.48 -5.52
C ILE A 868 19.20 23.57 -5.00
N ASN A 869 18.21 23.14 -5.79
CA ASN A 869 16.82 23.18 -5.39
C ASN A 869 16.38 21.92 -4.65
N GLY A 870 17.16 20.84 -4.67
CA GLY A 870 16.92 19.61 -3.92
C GLY A 870 15.90 18.71 -4.57
N ASP A 871 15.76 18.74 -5.90
CA ASP A 871 14.82 17.89 -6.62
C ASP A 871 15.41 16.57 -7.13
N GLY A 872 16.65 16.28 -6.73
CA GLY A 872 17.43 15.10 -7.11
C GLY A 872 18.17 15.27 -8.44
N ARG A 873 17.95 16.36 -9.19
CA ARG A 873 18.60 16.60 -10.48
C ARG A 873 19.59 17.74 -10.35
N ALA A 874 20.81 17.49 -10.79
CA ALA A 874 21.85 18.50 -10.71
C ALA A 874 21.59 19.67 -11.67
N ASP A 875 21.70 20.89 -11.13
CA ASP A 875 21.53 22.16 -11.83
C ASP A 875 22.81 22.63 -12.50
N TYR A 876 22.68 23.44 -13.55
CA TYR A 876 23.82 24.08 -14.21
C TYR A 876 24.10 25.42 -13.54
N LEU A 877 25.31 25.56 -13.02
CA LEU A 877 25.70 26.74 -12.26
C LEU A 877 26.95 27.40 -12.85
N THR A 878 27.01 28.73 -12.69
CA THR A 878 28.25 29.47 -12.92
C THR A 878 28.65 30.24 -11.68
N ILE A 879 29.89 30.07 -11.23
CA ILE A 879 30.48 30.80 -10.11
C ILE A 879 31.51 31.79 -10.65
N ASN A 880 31.42 33.05 -10.23
CA ASN A 880 32.42 34.06 -10.55
C ASN A 880 33.74 33.80 -9.77
N ARG A 881 34.55 32.88 -10.29
CA ARG A 881 35.82 32.43 -9.70
C ARG A 881 36.84 33.56 -9.53
N ASN A 882 36.83 34.55 -10.41
CA ASN A 882 37.76 35.68 -10.42
C ASN A 882 37.24 36.89 -9.62
N GLY A 883 36.02 36.83 -9.11
CA GLY A 883 35.36 37.89 -8.33
C GLY A 883 35.03 37.42 -6.92
N ILE A 884 33.89 37.89 -6.40
CA ILE A 884 33.44 37.63 -5.02
C ILE A 884 32.62 36.34 -4.85
N GLY A 885 32.71 35.42 -5.82
CA GLY A 885 32.00 34.13 -5.75
C GLY A 885 30.48 34.22 -5.95
N ALA A 886 30.00 35.23 -6.67
CA ALA A 886 28.61 35.31 -7.12
C ALA A 886 28.24 34.10 -7.99
N MET A 887 27.02 33.60 -7.88
CA MET A 887 26.56 32.38 -8.53
C MET A 887 25.27 32.60 -9.32
N ASN A 888 25.25 32.14 -10.58
CA ASN A 888 24.04 32.08 -11.39
C ASN A 888 23.62 30.64 -11.63
N MET A 889 22.31 30.40 -11.72
CA MET A 889 21.70 29.10 -11.89
C MET A 889 20.81 29.00 -13.13
N TRP A 890 20.84 27.81 -13.71
CA TRP A 890 19.88 27.32 -14.69
C TRP A 890 19.33 26.00 -14.17
N TYR A 891 18.02 25.99 -13.94
CA TYR A 891 17.31 24.85 -13.38
C TYR A 891 17.26 23.68 -14.37
N ASN A 892 17.51 22.47 -13.89
CA ASN A 892 17.32 21.24 -14.66
C ASN A 892 15.86 20.78 -14.63
N ALA A 893 15.05 21.22 -15.62
CA ALA A 893 13.66 20.78 -15.72
C ALA A 893 13.47 19.35 -16.29
N GLY A 894 14.55 18.58 -16.45
CA GLY A 894 14.57 17.28 -17.10
C GLY A 894 14.34 17.32 -18.61
N GLY A 895 14.22 16.14 -19.22
CA GLY A 895 13.97 15.98 -20.64
C GLY A 895 12.49 15.74 -21.01
N PRO A 896 12.14 15.79 -22.31
CA PRO A 896 10.78 15.55 -22.80
C PRO A 896 10.29 14.09 -22.66
N ASP A 897 11.15 13.16 -22.27
CA ASP A 897 10.80 11.78 -21.94
C ASP A 897 11.67 11.25 -20.77
N ASN A 898 11.16 10.26 -20.02
CA ASN A 898 11.87 9.58 -18.93
C ASN A 898 12.65 8.35 -19.42
N GLY A 899 13.04 8.33 -20.71
CA GLY A 899 13.68 7.19 -21.36
C GLY A 899 15.18 7.39 -21.57
N ALA A 900 15.73 6.70 -22.56
CA ALA A 900 17.13 6.83 -22.99
C ALA A 900 17.56 8.27 -23.37
N ASN A 901 16.62 9.23 -23.50
CA ASN A 901 16.91 10.64 -23.74
C ASN A 901 16.69 11.54 -22.51
N ALA A 902 16.50 10.99 -21.30
CA ALA A 902 16.14 11.76 -20.10
C ALA A 902 17.15 12.87 -19.75
N ALA A 903 18.44 12.69 -20.06
CA ALA A 903 19.45 13.73 -19.87
C ALA A 903 19.54 14.74 -21.03
N LYS A 904 18.63 14.73 -22.00
CA LYS A 904 18.38 15.93 -22.83
C LYS A 904 17.65 16.95 -21.97
N VAL A 905 18.42 17.57 -21.08
CA VAL A 905 17.98 18.54 -20.08
C VAL A 905 17.40 19.78 -20.75
N VAL A 906 16.25 20.23 -20.26
CA VAL A 906 15.73 21.56 -20.49
C VAL A 906 16.26 22.49 -19.40
N TRP A 907 17.24 23.31 -19.75
CA TRP A 907 17.79 24.33 -18.85
C TRP A 907 16.87 25.55 -18.81
N VAL A 908 16.27 25.83 -17.65
CA VAL A 908 15.46 27.03 -17.43
C VAL A 908 16.33 28.11 -16.79
N PRO A 909 16.61 29.24 -17.46
CA PRO A 909 17.38 30.32 -16.87
C PRO A 909 16.68 30.88 -15.64
N HIS A 910 17.38 30.88 -14.51
CA HIS A 910 16.85 31.39 -13.25
C HIS A 910 17.50 32.72 -12.88
N GLY A 911 18.83 32.82 -12.98
CA GLY A 911 19.59 34.05 -12.73
C GLY A 911 20.52 33.94 -11.53
N GLU A 912 20.87 35.09 -10.92
CA GLU A 912 21.81 35.16 -9.79
C GLU A 912 21.13 34.66 -8.51
N ILE A 913 21.63 33.56 -7.94
CA ILE A 913 21.13 32.95 -6.70
C ILE A 913 22.03 33.24 -5.49
N ALA A 914 23.25 33.71 -5.72
CA ALA A 914 24.14 34.19 -4.68
C ALA A 914 24.90 35.41 -5.19
N SER A 915 24.84 36.52 -4.45
CA SER A 915 25.60 37.74 -4.79
C SER A 915 27.09 37.64 -4.47
N GLY A 916 27.49 36.58 -3.77
CA GLY A 916 28.86 36.37 -3.31
C GLY A 916 29.16 37.04 -1.95
N GLY A 917 30.29 36.67 -1.36
CA GLY A 917 30.72 37.13 -0.03
C GLY A 917 31.98 38.00 -0.07
N ALA A 918 32.59 38.26 1.10
CA ALA A 918 33.86 39.01 1.19
C ALA A 918 35.11 38.20 0.72
N MET A 919 34.94 37.11 -0.02
CA MET A 919 35.99 36.15 -0.38
C MET A 919 36.08 35.93 -1.89
N GLN A 920 37.23 35.46 -2.35
CA GLN A 920 37.46 35.18 -3.78
C GLN A 920 36.68 33.93 -4.23
N GLY A 921 36.07 33.97 -5.41
CA GLY A 921 35.20 32.89 -5.90
C GLY A 921 35.91 31.56 -6.20
N ASN A 922 37.24 31.57 -6.36
CA ASN A 922 38.05 30.34 -6.41
C ASN A 922 38.06 29.58 -5.07
N ARG A 923 37.42 30.13 -4.03
CA ARG A 923 37.28 29.55 -2.69
C ARG A 923 35.96 28.84 -2.42
N VAL A 924 35.10 28.73 -3.43
CA VAL A 924 33.71 28.28 -3.29
C VAL A 924 33.57 26.80 -3.67
N TRP A 925 33.02 26.02 -2.74
CA TRP A 925 32.62 24.62 -2.91
C TRP A 925 31.12 24.50 -2.65
N LEU A 926 30.54 23.43 -3.18
CA LEU A 926 29.14 23.06 -3.00
C LEU A 926 29.10 21.61 -2.53
N ALA A 927 28.35 21.35 -1.46
CA ALA A 927 28.07 20.01 -0.95
C ALA A 927 26.86 20.06 -0.03
N ASP A 928 26.09 18.99 0.00
CA ASP A 928 25.00 18.81 0.97
C ASP A 928 25.61 18.40 2.33
N ILE A 929 25.69 19.35 3.26
CA ILE A 929 26.30 19.17 4.58
C ILE A 929 25.27 18.79 5.63
N ASN A 930 24.03 19.23 5.47
CA ASN A 930 22.96 18.98 6.44
C ASN A 930 22.08 17.77 6.08
N GLY A 931 22.21 17.25 4.85
CA GLY A 931 21.57 16.06 4.31
C GLY A 931 20.21 16.31 3.70
N ASP A 932 19.84 17.56 3.41
CA ASP A 932 18.51 17.94 2.94
C ASP A 932 18.32 17.88 1.41
N GLY A 933 19.33 17.37 0.71
CA GLY A 933 19.35 17.25 -0.74
C GLY A 933 19.91 18.44 -1.47
N ARG A 934 20.12 19.57 -0.78
CA ARG A 934 20.50 20.82 -1.43
C ARG A 934 21.94 21.13 -1.09
N ALA A 935 22.73 21.49 -2.10
CA ALA A 935 24.11 21.84 -1.83
C ALA A 935 24.22 23.18 -1.09
N GLU A 936 24.94 23.18 0.03
CA GLU A 936 25.36 24.38 0.74
C GLU A 936 26.46 25.15 0.01
N TYR A 937 26.50 26.47 0.22
CA TYR A 937 27.60 27.31 -0.21
C TYR A 937 28.72 27.28 0.82
N LEU A 938 29.86 26.73 0.44
CA LEU A 938 31.01 26.54 1.31
C LEU A 938 32.17 27.43 0.87
N ALA A 939 32.74 28.18 1.82
CA ALA A 939 33.94 28.99 1.60
C ALA A 939 35.12 28.35 2.33
N ILE A 940 36.14 27.96 1.57
CA ILE A 940 37.32 27.29 2.11
C ILE A 940 38.48 28.28 2.23
N ASP A 941 39.10 28.32 3.40
CA ASP A 941 40.29 29.11 3.63
C ASP A 941 41.52 28.43 3.00
N PRO A 942 42.26 29.11 2.10
CA PRO A 942 43.37 28.50 1.36
C PRO A 942 44.60 28.18 2.23
N ALA A 943 44.74 28.83 3.39
CA ALA A 943 45.89 28.66 4.27
C ALA A 943 45.67 27.56 5.32
N THR A 944 44.43 27.41 5.79
CA THR A 944 44.08 26.53 6.89
C THR A 944 43.19 25.36 6.46
N SER A 945 42.54 25.45 5.29
CA SER A 945 41.46 24.57 4.85
C SER A 945 40.24 24.56 5.78
N ALA A 946 40.11 25.57 6.63
CA ALA A 946 38.90 25.82 7.40
C ALA A 946 37.73 26.13 6.45
N VAL A 947 36.52 25.75 6.86
CA VAL A 947 35.32 25.83 6.02
C VAL A 947 34.30 26.69 6.74
N THR A 948 33.88 27.76 6.09
CA THR A 948 32.73 28.57 6.50
C THR A 948 31.54 28.19 5.62
N ALA A 949 30.40 27.87 6.22
CA ALA A 949 29.21 27.46 5.48
C ALA A 949 28.11 28.53 5.49
N TYR A 950 27.32 28.53 4.42
CA TYR A 950 26.04 29.22 4.32
C TYR A 950 25.00 28.18 3.94
N LEU A 951 24.04 27.97 4.84
CA LEU A 951 22.94 27.02 4.68
C LEU A 951 22.07 27.43 3.50
N ASN A 952 21.81 26.49 2.59
CA ASN A 952 20.81 26.67 1.54
C ASN A 952 19.41 26.47 2.16
N GLY A 953 18.62 27.53 2.32
CA GLY A 953 17.27 27.44 2.87
C GLY A 953 16.20 27.73 1.84
N CYS A 954 15.03 27.07 1.95
CA CYS A 954 13.84 27.44 1.18
C CYS A 954 13.03 28.44 2.03
N GLN A 955 12.57 29.56 1.44
CA GLN A 955 11.60 30.46 2.09
C GLN A 955 10.22 30.37 1.48
#